data_AF-A0AA37PC61-F1
#
_entry.id   AF-A0AA37PC61-F1
#
_cell.length_a   1.000
_cell.length_b   1.000
_cell.length_c   1.000
_cell.angle_alpha   90.00
_cell.angle_beta   90.00
_cell.angle_gamma   90.00
#
_symmetry.space_group_name_H-M   'P 1'
#
loop_
_entity.id
_entity.type
_entity.pdbx_description
1 polymer ?
#
loop_
_entity_poly.entity_id
_entity_poly.type
_entity_poly.pdbx_seq_one_letter_code
_entity_poly.pdbx_strand_id
1 'polypeptide(L)'
;MDISKFTAAAASQTNEFQVALASLNLDFSLFKVEAPQEYKAVGKHISSSRKQNAEEGPAHRTARKLDTLIGSMITSPELLVKAYGQRVSEISSSTAFNPRGSQKDGLFKEHVGADSTTIWAAATSGKGALAVHLLACMLARLWTPAEATSIWAEIVQRRKAQITAEYDTNEPSHFPLIQASRLEISRSELANWDAGARAWLTVADNAMLRQHTQLRLITENLSISVNNKLDVFSGVIDAWKTGMQTVEHLLQGIAQRVDNGAILLALSAWHIYPDMIVFGDRNKTIKQHDNLITKGGCLTIGLEDADQSQSKGVYWSLSLAHLRFYGDPIICQRSAAEDASRVTFNEFTLVALGCFLQKWCAWTQHGLEIPSVTNLIIALGRFVSRISGEFKSNPTMTIQEALPAYNLTLAASGWIGVLAKACEMLEESNQIKEYQNLVKLGTRRGSSFLSPATGHPPRLFGLTSPEIVLNMLKSTSHVQLKALRVLVSADKHLRNKNLFIKYRQGFGSNKWYEFATLTPIRNNSKTKDYVRWVPLHLPADTAGKRLQEIASLGEVCERYNPDSILSFDDGIKFLTRSSGTRTWDDVAPMSLALTNDEAYEHKSNSGTVTQIRIRNLGRGWPVSLFTMDSDLKQIDMDISPNHLIRFLDERLFDVAKLENHLTHSWFEKSSPAYIRCMKALASANTIYGSLPGATVSLSVLRRELGKQKWVPKDSTSDSMCDEDEDDDFVMIKRRHRFFEGYEVDRAHGLSCVAFFETGSLDLSPDSFDNVLAISSGNSIFASKSILCDPWENPEPYKLQRLTANIGRPGLSLLIPPINPKMRQPEFDSWKVVNHEPFDGGSKDHFSNTSIHLSFTKYESPVPGAVHHGAQDVEATYVETLAQVHEGPKWVADVDILAALQSSLLKRVAFPNECEGHVIRHKPRFPAASIDNWEEMIDSPGTAGVVRAEDNFVARLAAAAVSVQQGKLTFILPRQLCWKCIENDTWHTQDDLAGGTFIW
;
A
#
# COMPACT_ATOMS: atom_id res chain seq x y z
N MET A 1 60.07 -9.47 -19.37
CA MET A 1 58.95 -8.86 -20.11
C MET A 1 59.19 -7.35 -20.10
N ASP A 2 59.17 -6.69 -21.26
CA ASP A 2 59.23 -5.23 -21.35
C ASP A 2 58.03 -4.61 -20.62
N ILE A 3 58.25 -3.60 -19.77
CA ILE A 3 57.16 -2.93 -19.02
C ILE A 3 56.11 -2.36 -19.98
N SER A 4 56.54 -1.87 -21.15
CA SER A 4 55.67 -1.37 -22.22
C SER A 4 54.83 -2.47 -22.89
N LYS A 5 55.37 -3.69 -23.03
CA LYS A 5 54.60 -4.85 -23.52
C LYS A 5 53.64 -5.37 -22.47
N PHE A 6 54.02 -5.34 -21.20
CA PHE A 6 53.16 -5.74 -20.09
C PHE A 6 51.96 -4.79 -19.95
N THR A 7 52.15 -3.47 -20.05
CA THR A 7 51.05 -2.48 -20.03
C THR A 7 50.17 -2.54 -21.28
N ALA A 8 50.74 -2.78 -22.46
CA ALA A 8 49.96 -2.97 -23.68
C ALA A 8 49.14 -4.28 -23.67
N ALA A 9 49.71 -5.38 -23.16
CA ALA A 9 49.03 -6.66 -22.97
C ALA A 9 47.92 -6.57 -21.89
N ALA A 10 48.16 -5.79 -20.83
CA ALA A 10 47.16 -5.45 -19.81
C ALA A 10 45.97 -4.69 -20.42
N ALA A 11 46.25 -3.65 -21.22
CA ALA A 11 45.22 -2.83 -21.87
C ALA A 11 44.40 -3.60 -22.93
N SER A 12 44.98 -4.64 -23.54
CA SER A 12 44.34 -5.46 -24.57
C SER A 12 43.76 -6.78 -24.06
N GLN A 13 43.86 -7.07 -22.75
CA GLN A 13 43.40 -8.31 -22.11
C GLN A 13 43.87 -9.59 -22.84
N THR A 14 45.11 -9.64 -23.32
CA THR A 14 45.59 -10.83 -24.04
C THR A 14 45.75 -12.03 -23.11
N ASN A 15 45.60 -13.25 -23.67
CA ASN A 15 45.88 -14.49 -22.94
C ASN A 15 47.28 -14.47 -22.30
N GLU A 16 48.27 -13.85 -22.95
CA GLU A 16 49.63 -13.69 -22.41
C GLU A 16 49.67 -12.88 -21.09
N PHE A 17 48.83 -11.85 -20.95
CA PHE A 17 48.74 -11.06 -19.72
C PHE A 17 48.11 -11.87 -18.58
N GLN A 18 47.06 -12.64 -18.89
CA GLN A 18 46.44 -13.49 -17.88
C GLN A 18 47.37 -14.63 -17.43
N VAL A 19 48.14 -15.22 -18.34
CA VAL A 19 49.16 -16.24 -18.04
C VAL A 19 50.29 -15.63 -17.19
N ALA A 20 50.72 -14.39 -17.48
CA ALA A 20 51.74 -13.69 -16.70
C ALA A 20 51.28 -13.41 -15.26
N LEU A 21 50.06 -12.93 -15.07
CA LEU A 21 49.48 -12.72 -13.74
C LEU A 21 49.26 -14.06 -13.00
N ALA A 22 48.89 -15.14 -13.71
CA ALA A 22 48.63 -16.47 -13.12
C ALA A 22 49.92 -17.08 -12.60
N SER A 23 50.97 -17.03 -13.41
CA SER A 23 52.31 -17.54 -13.06
C SER A 23 52.96 -16.76 -11.92
N LEU A 24 52.57 -15.49 -11.71
CA LEU A 24 53.04 -14.65 -10.61
C LEU A 24 52.17 -14.71 -9.35
N ASN A 25 51.12 -15.54 -9.31
CA ASN A 25 50.12 -15.58 -8.22
C ASN A 25 49.51 -14.21 -7.88
N LEU A 26 49.40 -13.31 -8.86
CA LEU A 26 48.82 -11.99 -8.65
C LEU A 26 47.28 -12.08 -8.65
N ASP A 27 46.64 -11.34 -7.74
CA ASP A 27 45.18 -11.30 -7.65
C ASP A 27 44.57 -10.47 -8.79
N PHE A 28 44.12 -11.17 -9.84
CA PHE A 28 43.44 -10.60 -11.01
C PHE A 28 42.13 -9.87 -10.69
N SER A 29 41.57 -10.09 -9.49
CA SER A 29 40.32 -9.45 -9.07
C SER A 29 40.46 -7.95 -8.82
N LEU A 30 41.70 -7.44 -8.79
CA LEU A 30 42.03 -6.03 -8.61
C LEU A 30 42.24 -5.28 -9.94
N PHE A 31 42.16 -5.98 -11.08
CA PHE A 31 42.48 -5.40 -12.39
C PHE A 31 41.26 -4.76 -13.07
N LYS A 32 41.35 -3.44 -13.30
CA LYS A 32 40.32 -2.62 -13.96
C LYS A 32 40.60 -2.41 -15.45
N VAL A 33 39.53 -2.39 -16.23
CA VAL A 33 39.53 -2.27 -17.70
C VAL A 33 38.72 -1.03 -18.09
N GLU A 34 39.04 -0.42 -19.24
CA GLU A 34 38.20 0.67 -19.77
C GLU A 34 36.81 0.13 -20.15
N ALA A 35 35.77 0.76 -19.61
CA ALA A 35 34.40 0.40 -19.91
C ALA A 35 34.04 0.72 -21.39
N PRO A 36 33.24 -0.14 -22.06
CA PRO A 36 32.79 0.14 -23.43
C PRO A 36 32.05 1.48 -23.53
N GLN A 37 32.13 2.11 -24.70
CA GLN A 37 31.61 3.46 -24.94
C GLN A 37 30.13 3.59 -24.54
N GLU A 38 29.34 2.55 -24.80
CA GLU A 38 27.90 2.48 -24.53
C GLU A 38 27.57 2.53 -23.04
N TYR A 39 28.51 2.21 -22.15
CA TYR A 39 28.30 2.20 -20.69
C TYR A 39 28.83 3.47 -20.01
N LYS A 40 29.55 4.35 -20.72
CA LYS A 40 30.18 5.54 -20.10
C LYS A 40 29.18 6.46 -19.42
N ALA A 41 27.92 6.49 -19.84
CA ALA A 41 26.90 7.29 -19.16
C ALA A 41 26.52 6.70 -17.79
N VAL A 42 26.54 5.38 -17.62
CA VAL A 42 26.35 4.71 -16.31
C VAL A 42 27.39 5.22 -15.32
N GLY A 43 28.68 5.17 -15.68
CA GLY A 43 29.79 5.65 -14.83
C GLY A 43 29.78 7.15 -14.52
N LYS A 44 28.98 7.95 -15.25
CA LYS A 44 28.75 9.39 -14.99
C LYS A 44 27.58 9.65 -14.05
N HIS A 45 26.60 8.74 -13.98
CA HIS A 45 25.35 8.94 -13.24
C HIS A 45 25.20 8.03 -12.03
N ILE A 46 26.09 7.06 -11.86
CA ILE A 46 26.24 6.28 -10.61
C ILE A 46 26.77 7.17 -9.49
N SER A 47 26.32 6.94 -8.25
CA SER A 47 26.82 7.70 -7.08
C SER A 47 28.29 7.39 -6.81
N SER A 48 29.02 8.33 -6.19
CA SER A 48 30.45 8.20 -5.95
C SER A 48 30.80 6.95 -5.14
N SER A 49 30.03 6.65 -4.09
CA SER A 49 30.21 5.45 -3.25
C SER A 49 30.02 4.15 -4.04
N ARG A 50 28.93 4.05 -4.82
CA ARG A 50 28.67 2.89 -5.69
C ARG A 50 29.72 2.74 -6.79
N LYS A 51 30.20 3.85 -7.34
CA LYS A 51 31.28 3.86 -8.33
C LYS A 51 32.57 3.28 -7.76
N GLN A 52 32.96 3.70 -6.56
CA GLN A 52 34.13 3.17 -5.87
C GLN A 52 33.99 1.66 -5.63
N ASN A 53 32.83 1.19 -5.17
CA ASN A 53 32.56 -0.24 -5.00
C ASN A 53 32.70 -1.02 -6.33
N ALA A 54 32.16 -0.46 -7.41
CA ALA A 54 32.18 -1.07 -8.74
C ALA A 54 33.57 -1.03 -9.44
N GLU A 55 34.44 -0.10 -9.07
CA GLU A 55 35.77 0.04 -9.70
C GLU A 55 36.89 -0.61 -8.89
N GLU A 56 36.78 -0.65 -7.56
CA GLU A 56 37.88 -1.07 -6.66
C GLU A 56 37.40 -1.95 -5.48
N GLY A 57 36.08 -1.98 -5.23
CA GLY A 57 35.48 -2.63 -4.08
C GLY A 57 35.03 -4.08 -4.31
N PRO A 58 34.18 -4.60 -3.39
CA PRO A 58 33.69 -5.98 -3.46
C PRO A 58 32.96 -6.33 -4.77
N ALA A 59 32.14 -5.43 -5.30
CA ALA A 59 31.40 -5.68 -6.55
C ALA A 59 32.35 -5.87 -7.74
N HIS A 60 33.43 -5.06 -7.81
CA HIS A 60 34.48 -5.22 -8.82
C HIS A 60 35.14 -6.60 -8.73
N ARG A 61 35.57 -6.99 -7.53
CA ARG A 61 36.25 -8.27 -7.30
C ARG A 61 35.36 -9.45 -7.66
N THR A 62 34.08 -9.41 -7.27
CA THR A 62 33.11 -10.44 -7.63
C THR A 62 32.92 -10.53 -9.15
N ALA A 63 32.78 -9.40 -9.84
CA ALA A 63 32.66 -9.37 -11.29
C ALA A 63 33.86 -10.03 -11.98
N ARG A 64 35.09 -9.71 -11.55
CA ARG A 64 36.33 -10.31 -12.08
C ARG A 64 36.43 -11.81 -11.78
N LYS A 65 36.10 -12.24 -10.56
CA LYS A 65 36.10 -13.66 -10.18
C LYS A 65 35.10 -14.47 -11.02
N LEU A 66 33.90 -13.94 -11.24
CA LEU A 66 32.88 -14.62 -12.05
C LEU A 66 33.20 -14.59 -13.55
N ASP A 67 33.77 -13.50 -14.06
CA ASP A 67 34.23 -13.39 -15.45
C ASP A 67 35.29 -14.43 -15.77
N THR A 68 36.33 -14.52 -14.93
CA THR A 68 37.43 -15.48 -15.12
C THR A 68 36.96 -16.93 -15.05
N LEU A 69 36.06 -17.25 -14.10
CA LEU A 69 35.57 -18.62 -13.91
C LEU A 69 34.49 -19.05 -14.92
N ILE A 70 33.47 -18.20 -15.11
CA ILE A 70 32.24 -18.52 -15.85
C ILE A 70 32.18 -17.79 -17.18
N GLY A 71 32.64 -16.53 -17.25
CA GLY A 71 32.69 -15.74 -18.48
C GLY A 71 33.48 -16.42 -19.60
N SER A 72 34.48 -17.24 -19.26
CA SER A 72 35.25 -18.07 -20.20
C SER A 72 34.43 -19.12 -20.96
N MET A 73 33.22 -19.45 -20.52
CA MET A 73 32.37 -20.49 -21.14
C MET A 73 31.64 -20.01 -22.41
N ILE A 74 31.70 -18.72 -22.71
CA ILE A 74 30.91 -18.07 -23.75
C ILE A 74 31.73 -17.01 -24.49
N THR A 75 31.45 -16.86 -25.78
CA THR A 75 31.86 -15.68 -26.53
C THR A 75 30.74 -14.66 -26.44
N SER A 76 30.96 -13.53 -25.76
CA SER A 76 29.91 -12.53 -25.53
C SER A 76 29.44 -11.93 -26.87
N PRO A 77 28.12 -11.94 -27.18
CA PRO A 77 27.61 -11.38 -28.43
C PRO A 77 27.79 -9.85 -28.47
N GLU A 78 28.37 -9.34 -29.56
CA GLU A 78 28.81 -7.94 -29.62
C GLU A 78 27.65 -6.95 -29.70
N LEU A 79 26.61 -7.24 -30.49
CA LEU A 79 25.47 -6.33 -30.64
C LEU A 79 24.61 -6.32 -29.38
N LEU A 80 24.44 -7.45 -28.72
CA LEU A 80 23.72 -7.54 -27.45
C LEU A 80 24.40 -6.72 -26.37
N VAL A 81 25.72 -6.87 -26.18
CA VAL A 81 26.46 -6.09 -25.19
C VAL A 81 26.36 -4.60 -25.47
N LYS A 82 26.39 -4.21 -26.76
CA LYS A 82 26.21 -2.83 -27.21
C LYS A 82 24.81 -2.29 -26.91
N ALA A 83 23.78 -3.02 -27.34
CA ALA A 83 22.38 -2.63 -27.18
C ALA A 83 21.98 -2.54 -25.69
N TYR A 84 22.40 -3.52 -24.88
CA TYR A 84 22.20 -3.49 -23.44
C TYR A 84 22.90 -2.26 -22.84
N GLY A 85 24.15 -1.98 -23.22
CA GLY A 85 24.88 -0.78 -22.81
C GLY A 85 24.14 0.52 -23.09
N GLN A 86 23.58 0.65 -24.29
CA GLN A 86 22.77 1.80 -24.68
C GLN A 86 21.51 1.93 -23.83
N ARG A 87 20.78 0.83 -23.61
CA ARG A 87 19.58 0.80 -22.75
C ARG A 87 19.89 1.21 -21.31
N VAL A 88 20.91 0.61 -20.70
CA VAL A 88 21.24 0.91 -19.29
C VAL A 88 21.74 2.34 -19.14
N SER A 89 22.46 2.88 -20.13
CA SER A 89 22.89 4.29 -20.16
C SER A 89 21.73 5.26 -20.34
N GLU A 90 20.75 4.94 -21.19
CA GLU A 90 19.52 5.71 -21.36
C GLU A 90 18.76 5.83 -20.04
N ILE A 91 18.50 4.69 -19.39
CA ILE A 91 17.79 4.64 -18.10
C ILE A 91 18.58 5.36 -17.01
N SER A 92 19.89 5.12 -16.91
CA SER A 92 20.75 5.73 -15.89
C SER A 92 20.87 7.25 -16.02
N SER A 93 20.69 7.79 -17.23
CA SER A 93 20.74 9.23 -17.49
C SER A 93 19.42 9.95 -17.20
N SER A 94 18.33 9.21 -16.99
CA SER A 94 17.01 9.77 -16.71
C SER A 94 16.88 10.18 -15.24
N THR A 95 16.63 11.47 -14.99
CA THR A 95 16.39 11.97 -13.62
C THR A 95 15.07 11.47 -13.02
N ALA A 96 14.14 10.99 -13.85
CA ALA A 96 12.86 10.42 -13.39
C ALA A 96 13.04 9.05 -12.74
N PHE A 97 13.98 8.24 -13.24
CA PHE A 97 14.20 6.86 -12.79
C PHE A 97 15.51 6.68 -12.00
N ASN A 98 16.46 7.59 -12.18
CA ASN A 98 17.69 7.69 -11.42
C ASN A 98 17.81 9.08 -10.76
N PRO A 99 17.00 9.37 -9.72
CA PRO A 99 17.08 10.64 -9.01
C PRO A 99 18.45 10.78 -8.34
N ARG A 100 18.96 12.02 -8.27
CA ARG A 100 20.17 12.32 -7.51
C ARG A 100 19.80 12.75 -6.10
N GLY A 101 20.49 12.19 -5.11
CA GLY A 101 20.30 12.57 -3.72
C GLY A 101 20.56 14.07 -3.49
N SER A 102 19.69 14.66 -2.69
CA SER A 102 19.68 16.05 -2.28
C SER A 102 19.82 16.16 -0.75
N GLN A 103 19.89 17.39 -0.22
CA GLN A 103 19.90 17.60 1.22
C GLN A 103 18.60 17.09 1.91
N LYS A 104 17.48 17.05 1.17
CA LYS A 104 16.18 16.55 1.68
C LYS A 104 16.17 15.05 1.96
N ASP A 105 17.13 14.31 1.38
CA ASP A 105 17.25 12.86 1.56
C ASP A 105 18.09 12.51 2.82
N GLY A 106 18.52 13.53 3.56
CA GLY A 106 19.22 13.38 4.83
C GLY A 106 20.46 12.48 4.73
N LEU A 107 20.61 11.57 5.69
CA LEU A 107 21.71 10.61 5.75
C LEU A 107 21.79 9.65 4.55
N PHE A 108 20.69 9.45 3.80
CA PHE A 108 20.65 8.51 2.68
C PHE A 108 21.06 9.13 1.35
N LYS A 109 21.41 10.43 1.31
CA LYS A 109 21.75 11.19 0.11
C LYS A 109 22.67 10.44 -0.87
N GLU A 110 23.69 9.73 -0.39
CA GLU A 110 24.66 9.03 -1.25
C GLU A 110 24.15 7.70 -1.84
N HIS A 111 23.05 7.17 -1.29
CA HIS A 111 22.44 5.90 -1.66
C HIS A 111 21.20 6.08 -2.56
N VAL A 112 20.70 7.31 -2.69
CA VAL A 112 19.59 7.67 -3.59
C VAL A 112 20.00 7.49 -5.05
N GLY A 113 19.09 6.89 -5.82
CA GLY A 113 19.25 6.65 -7.24
C GLY A 113 19.26 5.17 -7.59
N ALA A 114 19.25 4.91 -8.89
CA ALA A 114 19.30 3.57 -9.47
C ALA A 114 20.60 2.86 -9.08
N ASP A 115 20.49 1.59 -8.70
CA ASP A 115 21.67 0.78 -8.42
C ASP A 115 22.17 0.12 -9.70
N SER A 116 23.21 0.73 -10.27
CA SER A 116 23.93 0.24 -11.43
C SER A 116 25.33 -0.29 -11.06
N THR A 117 25.57 -0.60 -9.79
CA THR A 117 26.88 -1.01 -9.26
C THR A 117 27.40 -2.26 -9.96
N THR A 118 26.60 -3.31 -10.07
CA THR A 118 27.01 -4.57 -10.73
C THR A 118 27.19 -4.41 -12.24
N ILE A 119 26.42 -3.52 -12.87
CA ILE A 119 26.56 -3.19 -14.30
C ILE A 119 27.91 -2.50 -14.54
N TRP A 120 28.21 -1.47 -13.75
CA TRP A 120 29.48 -0.74 -13.89
C TRP A 120 30.68 -1.61 -13.51
N ALA A 121 30.54 -2.47 -12.50
CA ALA A 121 31.54 -3.45 -12.12
C ALA A 121 31.82 -4.43 -13.27
N ALA A 122 30.78 -4.95 -13.91
CA ALA A 122 30.91 -5.79 -15.09
C ALA A 122 31.56 -5.05 -16.27
N ALA A 123 31.11 -3.83 -16.57
CA ALA A 123 31.63 -3.01 -17.67
C ALA A 123 33.12 -2.70 -17.51
N THR A 124 33.59 -2.49 -16.28
CA THR A 124 35.00 -2.26 -15.96
C THR A 124 35.80 -3.54 -15.68
N SER A 125 35.17 -4.70 -15.80
CA SER A 125 35.79 -6.02 -15.64
C SER A 125 36.02 -6.74 -16.96
N GLY A 126 35.15 -6.57 -17.96
CA GLY A 126 35.31 -7.18 -19.28
C GLY A 126 33.99 -7.61 -19.94
N LYS A 127 34.05 -8.02 -21.21
CA LYS A 127 32.86 -8.47 -21.96
C LYS A 127 32.23 -9.74 -21.36
N GLY A 128 33.04 -10.69 -20.88
CA GLY A 128 32.54 -11.89 -20.21
C GLY A 128 31.79 -11.56 -18.91
N ALA A 129 32.29 -10.59 -18.13
CA ALA A 129 31.64 -10.08 -16.93
C ALA A 129 30.26 -9.47 -17.24
N LEU A 130 30.14 -8.72 -18.34
CA LEU A 130 28.86 -8.17 -18.81
C LEU A 130 27.87 -9.28 -19.16
N ALA A 131 28.32 -10.34 -19.83
CA ALA A 131 27.47 -11.48 -20.11
C ALA A 131 27.05 -12.23 -18.82
N VAL A 132 27.95 -12.40 -17.86
CA VAL A 132 27.64 -12.97 -16.53
C VAL A 132 26.61 -12.10 -15.79
N HIS A 133 26.68 -10.78 -15.92
CA HIS A 133 25.64 -9.88 -15.40
C HIS A 133 24.29 -10.09 -16.10
N LEU A 134 24.26 -10.31 -17.42
CA LEU A 134 23.02 -10.66 -18.13
C LEU A 134 22.40 -11.97 -17.61
N LEU A 135 23.22 -12.95 -17.24
CA LEU A 135 22.76 -14.16 -16.55
C LEU A 135 22.16 -13.83 -15.18
N ALA A 136 22.82 -12.97 -14.39
CA ALA A 136 22.29 -12.52 -13.10
C ALA A 136 20.90 -11.90 -13.26
N CYS A 137 20.69 -11.07 -14.28
CA CYS A 137 19.37 -10.52 -14.60
C CYS A 137 18.32 -11.60 -14.92
N MET A 138 18.68 -12.66 -15.68
CA MET A 138 17.74 -13.76 -15.97
C MET A 138 17.36 -14.54 -14.70
N LEU A 139 18.33 -14.80 -13.81
CA LEU A 139 18.06 -15.52 -12.56
C LEU A 139 17.25 -14.65 -11.59
N ALA A 140 17.61 -13.38 -11.45
CA ALA A 140 16.93 -12.38 -10.62
C ALA A 140 15.46 -12.18 -11.02
N ARG A 141 15.13 -12.29 -12.32
CA ARG A 141 13.78 -12.14 -12.85
C ARG A 141 12.83 -13.29 -12.49
N LEU A 142 13.35 -14.48 -12.17
CA LEU A 142 12.53 -15.69 -12.03
C LEU A 142 12.61 -16.34 -10.67
N TRP A 143 13.81 -16.40 -10.08
CA TRP A 143 14.06 -17.12 -8.84
C TRP A 143 14.02 -16.18 -7.66
N THR A 144 13.65 -16.66 -6.47
CA THR A 144 13.81 -15.90 -5.22
C THR A 144 15.30 -15.66 -4.90
N PRO A 145 15.66 -14.69 -4.04
CA PRO A 145 17.07 -14.42 -3.70
C PRO A 145 17.86 -15.66 -3.22
N ALA A 146 17.25 -16.48 -2.36
CA ALA A 146 17.87 -17.72 -1.85
C ALA A 146 18.04 -18.78 -2.95
N GLU A 147 17.02 -18.96 -3.80
CA GLU A 147 17.09 -19.89 -4.93
C GLU A 147 18.16 -19.47 -5.95
N ALA A 148 18.22 -18.18 -6.31
CA ALA A 148 19.25 -17.66 -7.22
C ALA A 148 20.66 -17.81 -6.65
N THR A 149 20.84 -17.54 -5.35
CA THR A 149 22.13 -17.74 -4.65
C THR A 149 22.54 -19.22 -4.67
N SER A 150 21.59 -20.12 -4.43
CA SER A 150 21.80 -21.57 -4.55
C SER A 150 22.21 -21.98 -5.97
N ILE A 151 21.56 -21.42 -7.00
CA ILE A 151 21.88 -21.68 -8.40
C ILE A 151 23.31 -21.21 -8.71
N TRP A 152 23.68 -20.01 -8.28
CA TRP A 152 25.03 -19.49 -8.45
C TRP A 152 26.09 -20.36 -7.76
N ALA A 153 25.82 -20.80 -6.53
CA ALA A 153 26.74 -21.66 -5.78
C ALA A 153 26.99 -22.98 -6.53
N GLU A 154 25.93 -23.59 -7.08
CA GLU A 154 26.04 -24.80 -7.89
C GLU A 154 26.84 -24.56 -9.18
N ILE A 155 26.58 -23.45 -9.88
CA ILE A 155 27.28 -23.10 -11.12
C ILE A 155 28.78 -22.95 -10.86
N VAL A 156 29.15 -22.20 -9.82
CA VAL A 156 30.55 -22.00 -9.42
C VAL A 156 31.20 -23.34 -9.08
N GLN A 157 30.55 -24.18 -8.26
CA GLN A 157 31.12 -25.46 -7.84
C GLN A 157 31.30 -26.42 -9.02
N ARG A 158 30.28 -26.57 -9.86
CA ARG A 158 30.33 -27.43 -11.05
C ARG A 158 31.40 -26.97 -12.03
N ARG A 159 31.50 -25.66 -12.28
CA ARG A 159 32.51 -25.10 -13.18
C ARG A 159 33.92 -25.31 -12.66
N LYS A 160 34.15 -25.13 -11.35
CA LYS A 160 35.44 -25.44 -10.71
C LYS A 160 35.81 -26.90 -10.89
N ALA A 161 34.88 -27.82 -10.60
CA ALA A 161 35.11 -29.26 -10.77
C ALA A 161 35.40 -29.63 -12.22
N GLN A 162 34.69 -29.04 -13.17
CA GLN A 162 34.92 -29.22 -14.61
C GLN A 162 36.34 -28.78 -15.00
N ILE A 163 36.79 -27.59 -14.56
CA ILE A 163 38.13 -27.10 -14.86
C ILE A 163 39.20 -28.03 -14.28
N THR A 164 39.04 -28.48 -13.04
CA THR A 164 40.00 -29.40 -12.40
C THR A 164 40.06 -30.76 -13.10
N ALA A 165 38.97 -31.22 -13.71
CA ALA A 165 38.92 -32.51 -14.40
C ALA A 165 39.43 -32.45 -15.86
N GLU A 166 39.16 -31.35 -16.58
CA GLU A 166 39.39 -31.26 -18.03
C GLU A 166 40.73 -30.60 -18.42
N TYR A 167 41.37 -29.84 -17.53
CA TYR A 167 42.52 -29.00 -17.88
C TYR A 167 43.83 -29.51 -17.25
N ASP A 168 44.87 -29.67 -18.08
CA ASP A 168 46.20 -30.12 -17.65
C ASP A 168 46.98 -29.01 -16.92
N THR A 169 47.46 -29.33 -15.71
CA THR A 169 48.34 -28.47 -14.90
C THR A 169 49.72 -28.22 -15.52
N ASN A 170 50.11 -28.95 -16.55
CA ASN A 170 51.38 -28.77 -17.26
C ASN A 170 51.24 -27.90 -18.50
N GLU A 171 50.02 -27.55 -18.93
CA GLU A 171 49.80 -26.73 -20.13
C GLU A 171 49.69 -25.23 -19.74
N PRO A 172 50.64 -24.37 -20.17
CA PRO A 172 50.65 -22.96 -19.76
C PRO A 172 49.41 -22.16 -20.18
N SER A 173 48.74 -22.55 -21.26
CA SER A 173 47.49 -21.97 -21.76
C SER A 173 46.32 -22.16 -20.78
N HIS A 174 46.38 -23.20 -19.95
CA HIS A 174 45.35 -23.58 -18.98
C HIS A 174 45.52 -22.92 -17.61
N PHE A 175 46.71 -22.36 -17.33
CA PHE A 175 47.05 -21.78 -16.03
C PHE A 175 46.06 -20.72 -15.54
N PRO A 176 45.56 -19.78 -16.37
CA PRO A 176 44.59 -18.79 -15.91
C PRO A 176 43.29 -19.41 -15.39
N LEU A 177 42.76 -20.43 -16.07
CA LEU A 177 41.53 -21.12 -15.68
C LEU A 177 41.73 -21.98 -14.43
N ILE A 178 42.85 -22.68 -14.33
CA ILE A 178 43.21 -23.47 -13.14
C ILE A 178 43.38 -22.55 -11.93
N GLN A 179 43.97 -21.36 -12.10
CA GLN A 179 44.08 -20.40 -11.03
C GLN A 179 42.71 -19.80 -10.66
N ALA A 180 41.85 -19.54 -11.66
CA ALA A 180 40.47 -19.09 -11.42
C ALA A 180 39.65 -20.11 -10.63
N SER A 181 39.85 -21.42 -10.85
CA SER A 181 39.11 -22.46 -10.10
C SER A 181 39.47 -22.52 -8.62
N ARG A 182 40.67 -22.05 -8.26
CA ARG A 182 41.16 -21.93 -6.86
C ARG A 182 40.64 -20.70 -6.14
N LEU A 183 40.09 -19.70 -6.85
CA LEU A 183 39.58 -18.48 -6.23
C LEU A 183 38.37 -18.78 -5.34
N GLU A 184 38.41 -18.35 -4.09
CA GLU A 184 37.24 -18.43 -3.21
C GLU A 184 36.19 -17.40 -3.63
N ILE A 185 34.97 -17.88 -3.89
CA ILE A 185 33.78 -17.08 -4.12
C ILE A 185 32.78 -17.52 -3.05
N SER A 186 32.57 -16.65 -2.09
CA SER A 186 31.65 -16.88 -0.98
C SER A 186 30.19 -16.80 -1.44
N ARG A 187 29.31 -17.50 -0.72
CA ARG A 187 27.85 -17.43 -0.96
C ARG A 187 27.31 -16.00 -0.78
N SER A 188 27.88 -15.22 0.14
CA SER A 188 27.57 -13.79 0.32
C SER A 188 27.98 -12.91 -0.86
N GLU A 189 29.12 -13.18 -1.51
CA GLU A 189 29.51 -12.46 -2.74
C GLU A 189 28.50 -12.72 -3.87
N LEU A 190 28.02 -13.95 -4.00
CA LEU A 190 27.01 -14.34 -4.99
C LEU A 190 25.65 -13.71 -4.71
N ALA A 191 25.23 -13.68 -3.44
CA ALA A 191 23.99 -13.04 -3.03
C ALA A 191 24.01 -11.52 -3.27
N ASN A 192 25.14 -10.85 -2.99
CA ASN A 192 25.32 -9.43 -3.31
C ASN A 192 25.27 -9.16 -4.83
N TRP A 193 25.86 -10.05 -5.64
CA TRP A 193 25.81 -9.94 -7.10
C TRP A 193 24.38 -10.05 -7.65
N ASP A 194 23.60 -11.02 -7.15
CA ASP A 194 22.19 -11.19 -7.50
C ASP A 194 21.33 -10.02 -7.01
N ALA A 195 21.58 -9.50 -5.80
CA ALA A 195 20.89 -8.35 -5.24
C ALA A 195 21.04 -7.09 -6.11
N GLY A 196 22.26 -6.82 -6.61
CA GLY A 196 22.50 -5.70 -7.52
C GLY A 196 21.74 -5.85 -8.84
N ALA A 197 21.66 -7.06 -9.40
CA ALA A 197 20.85 -7.33 -10.59
C ALA A 197 19.35 -7.08 -10.33
N ARG A 198 18.80 -7.57 -9.21
CA ARG A 198 17.39 -7.32 -8.83
C ARG A 198 17.07 -5.85 -8.66
N ALA A 199 17.93 -5.12 -7.96
CA ALA A 199 17.77 -3.70 -7.75
C ALA A 199 17.72 -2.93 -9.08
N TRP A 200 18.58 -3.31 -10.03
CA TRP A 200 18.55 -2.77 -11.39
C TRP A 200 17.25 -3.10 -12.13
N LEU A 201 16.81 -4.37 -12.13
CA LEU A 201 15.59 -4.80 -12.84
C LEU A 201 14.37 -3.98 -12.41
N THR A 202 14.22 -3.69 -11.11
CA THR A 202 13.09 -2.90 -10.62
C THR A 202 13.09 -1.47 -11.19
N VAL A 203 14.26 -0.86 -11.37
CA VAL A 203 14.36 0.47 -12.00
C VAL A 203 14.05 0.37 -13.48
N ALA A 204 14.61 -0.62 -14.16
CA ALA A 204 14.45 -0.78 -15.60
C ALA A 204 13.01 -1.16 -16.00
N ASP A 205 12.29 -1.92 -15.17
CA ASP A 205 10.86 -2.23 -15.36
C ASP A 205 10.01 -0.97 -15.34
N ASN A 206 10.27 -0.08 -14.38
CA ASN A 206 9.56 1.20 -14.28
C ASN A 206 9.90 2.12 -15.46
N ALA A 207 11.17 2.15 -15.89
CA ALA A 207 11.60 2.96 -17.02
C ALA A 207 10.99 2.49 -18.35
N MET A 208 10.80 1.17 -18.51
CA MET A 208 10.25 0.54 -19.72
C MET A 208 8.83 0.01 -19.50
N LEU A 209 8.06 0.64 -18.60
CA LEU A 209 6.80 0.11 -18.07
C LEU A 209 5.82 -0.32 -19.17
N ARG A 210 5.71 0.47 -20.24
CA ARG A 210 4.80 0.18 -21.36
C ARG A 210 5.20 -1.11 -22.07
N GLN A 211 6.45 -1.20 -22.55
CA GLN A 211 6.94 -2.33 -23.31
C GLN A 211 7.00 -3.59 -22.44
N HIS A 212 7.43 -3.42 -21.20
CA HIS A 212 7.47 -4.46 -20.19
C HIS A 212 6.07 -5.03 -19.92
N THR A 213 5.05 -4.17 -19.72
CA THR A 213 3.66 -4.58 -19.54
C THR A 213 3.12 -5.32 -20.77
N GLN A 214 3.43 -4.86 -21.98
CA GLN A 214 3.02 -5.54 -23.20
C GLN A 214 3.62 -6.95 -23.31
N LEU A 215 4.92 -7.11 -23.05
CA LEU A 215 5.57 -8.42 -23.04
C LEU A 215 4.96 -9.32 -21.95
N ARG A 216 4.77 -8.80 -20.74
CA ARG A 216 4.17 -9.50 -19.60
C ARG A 216 2.77 -10.06 -19.91
N LEU A 217 1.90 -9.24 -20.51
CA LEU A 217 0.55 -9.68 -20.89
C LEU A 217 0.58 -10.81 -21.93
N ILE A 218 1.62 -10.89 -22.76
CA ILE A 218 1.79 -12.02 -23.70
C ILE A 218 2.28 -13.25 -22.93
N THR A 219 3.33 -13.09 -22.12
CA THR A 219 3.95 -14.22 -21.41
C THR A 219 2.99 -14.89 -20.45
N GLU A 220 2.12 -14.14 -19.75
CA GLU A 220 1.11 -14.67 -18.81
C GLU A 220 0.09 -15.62 -19.46
N ASN A 221 -0.14 -15.50 -20.77
CA ASN A 221 -1.09 -16.33 -21.51
C ASN A 221 -0.44 -17.55 -22.17
N LEU A 222 0.87 -17.75 -21.99
CA LEU A 222 1.61 -18.91 -22.48
C LEU A 222 1.72 -20.01 -21.41
N SER A 223 2.11 -21.21 -21.80
CA SER A 223 2.57 -22.28 -20.90
C SER A 223 3.79 -22.93 -21.51
N ILE A 224 4.91 -22.22 -21.47
CA ILE A 224 6.15 -22.62 -22.14
C ILE A 224 7.29 -22.73 -21.12
N SER A 225 8.03 -23.85 -21.18
CA SER A 225 9.20 -24.04 -20.33
C SER A 225 10.41 -23.29 -20.89
N VAL A 226 11.27 -22.74 -20.01
CA VAL A 226 12.58 -22.19 -20.40
C VAL A 226 13.44 -23.29 -21.04
N ASN A 227 13.45 -24.46 -20.42
CA ASN A 227 13.90 -25.73 -20.98
C ASN A 227 13.35 -26.89 -20.14
N ASN A 228 13.59 -28.13 -20.59
CA ASN A 228 13.14 -29.35 -19.92
C ASN A 228 14.27 -30.04 -19.12
N LYS A 229 15.34 -29.32 -18.77
CA LYS A 229 16.51 -29.86 -18.04
C LYS A 229 16.36 -29.58 -16.55
N LEU A 230 16.29 -30.64 -15.75
CA LEU A 230 16.26 -30.54 -14.28
C LEU A 230 17.63 -30.26 -13.66
N ASP A 231 18.71 -30.58 -14.39
CA ASP A 231 20.09 -30.32 -13.98
C ASP A 231 20.38 -28.81 -14.02
N VAL A 232 20.77 -28.24 -12.88
CA VAL A 232 20.96 -26.79 -12.71
C VAL A 232 22.03 -26.25 -13.63
N PHE A 233 23.22 -26.87 -13.64
CA PHE A 233 24.35 -26.37 -14.41
C PHE A 233 24.06 -26.33 -15.91
N SER A 234 23.70 -27.46 -16.51
CA SER A 234 23.43 -27.53 -17.95
C SER A 234 22.17 -26.76 -18.34
N GLY A 235 21.12 -26.82 -17.52
CA GLY A 235 19.88 -26.09 -17.75
C GLY A 235 20.09 -24.58 -17.77
N VAL A 236 20.86 -24.03 -16.81
CA VAL A 236 21.12 -22.59 -16.72
C VAL A 236 22.05 -22.10 -17.82
N ILE A 237 23.15 -22.81 -18.07
CA ILE A 237 24.12 -22.41 -19.09
C ILE A 237 23.49 -22.45 -20.49
N ASP A 238 22.64 -23.44 -20.79
CA ASP A 238 21.97 -23.52 -22.09
C ASP A 238 20.91 -22.44 -22.26
N ALA A 239 20.06 -22.20 -21.25
CA ALA A 239 19.07 -21.12 -21.31
C ALA A 239 19.73 -19.75 -21.54
N TRP A 240 20.86 -19.50 -20.87
CA TRP A 240 21.66 -18.29 -21.03
C TRP A 240 22.22 -18.16 -22.44
N LYS A 241 22.86 -19.20 -22.98
CA LYS A 241 23.41 -19.22 -24.35
C LYS A 241 22.32 -19.02 -25.40
N THR A 242 21.21 -19.75 -25.29
CA THR A 242 20.07 -19.62 -26.19
C THR A 242 19.52 -18.20 -26.17
N GLY A 243 19.22 -17.65 -24.98
CA GLY A 243 18.72 -16.28 -24.86
C GLY A 243 19.66 -15.26 -25.52
N MET A 244 20.96 -15.36 -25.27
CA MET A 244 21.97 -14.44 -25.82
C MET A 244 22.04 -14.52 -27.35
N GLN A 245 22.10 -15.73 -27.91
CA GLN A 245 22.19 -15.95 -29.36
C GLN A 245 20.92 -15.48 -30.07
N THR A 246 19.74 -15.79 -29.54
CA THR A 246 18.48 -15.42 -30.18
C THR A 246 18.25 -13.91 -30.14
N VAL A 247 18.61 -13.22 -29.05
CA VAL A 247 18.54 -11.74 -28.99
C VAL A 247 19.58 -11.09 -29.89
N GLU A 248 20.80 -11.63 -29.99
CA GLU A 248 21.81 -11.16 -30.95
C GLU A 248 21.27 -11.20 -32.39
N HIS A 249 20.65 -12.31 -32.81
CA HIS A 249 20.04 -12.41 -34.13
C HIS A 249 18.90 -11.40 -34.36
N LEU A 250 18.07 -11.14 -33.34
CA LEU A 250 17.04 -10.10 -33.42
C LEU A 250 17.65 -8.71 -33.64
N LEU A 251 18.75 -8.40 -32.95
CA LEU A 251 19.48 -7.14 -33.10
C LEU A 251 20.12 -7.01 -34.50
N GLN A 252 20.49 -8.13 -35.12
CA GLN A 252 20.95 -8.18 -36.52
C GLN A 252 19.83 -7.99 -37.54
N GLY A 253 18.57 -7.92 -37.12
CA GLY A 253 17.42 -7.82 -38.01
C GLY A 253 16.92 -9.17 -38.52
N ILE A 254 17.38 -10.28 -37.96
CA ILE A 254 16.95 -11.64 -38.32
C ILE A 254 15.72 -11.99 -37.49
N ALA A 255 14.59 -12.25 -38.14
CA ALA A 255 13.37 -12.70 -37.47
C ALA A 255 13.59 -14.04 -36.75
N GLN A 256 13.05 -14.17 -35.54
CA GLN A 256 13.20 -15.36 -34.71
C GLN A 256 11.83 -15.95 -34.36
N ARG A 257 11.77 -17.28 -34.19
CA ARG A 257 10.62 -17.98 -33.65
C ARG A 257 10.89 -18.33 -32.18
N VAL A 258 9.86 -18.25 -31.34
CA VAL A 258 9.94 -18.76 -29.97
C VAL A 258 9.83 -20.28 -29.99
N ASP A 259 10.95 -20.94 -29.71
CA ASP A 259 11.03 -22.40 -29.56
C ASP A 259 10.94 -22.83 -28.09
N ASN A 260 11.44 -22.00 -27.17
CA ASN A 260 11.36 -22.20 -25.72
C ASN A 260 11.26 -20.86 -24.99
N GLY A 261 11.00 -20.91 -23.69
CA GLY A 261 10.81 -19.74 -22.83
C GLY A 261 12.08 -18.90 -22.57
N ALA A 262 13.28 -19.37 -22.95
CA ALA A 262 14.53 -18.69 -22.61
C ALA A 262 14.64 -17.29 -23.23
N ILE A 263 14.19 -17.13 -24.49
CA ILE A 263 14.19 -15.81 -25.14
C ILE A 263 13.21 -14.85 -24.46
N LEU A 264 12.01 -15.29 -24.08
CA LEU A 264 11.01 -14.41 -23.45
C LEU A 264 11.51 -13.95 -22.07
N LEU A 265 12.17 -14.85 -21.32
CA LEU A 265 12.85 -14.50 -20.07
C LEU A 265 13.98 -13.49 -20.30
N ALA A 266 14.82 -13.72 -21.31
CA ALA A 266 15.93 -12.83 -21.67
C ALA A 266 15.46 -11.42 -22.07
N LEU A 267 14.46 -11.30 -22.95
CA LEU A 267 13.89 -10.01 -23.35
C LEU A 267 13.32 -9.24 -22.15
N SER A 268 12.64 -9.95 -21.24
CA SER A 268 12.13 -9.37 -19.99
C SER A 268 13.25 -8.93 -19.03
N ALA A 269 14.32 -9.70 -18.93
CA ALA A 269 15.45 -9.42 -18.04
C ALA A 269 16.41 -8.34 -18.57
N TRP A 270 16.51 -8.15 -19.88
CA TRP A 270 17.48 -7.25 -20.51
C TRP A 270 16.86 -5.97 -21.08
N HIS A 271 15.53 -5.84 -21.00
CA HIS A 271 14.76 -4.67 -21.42
C HIS A 271 14.99 -4.29 -22.89
N ILE A 272 15.05 -5.31 -23.73
CA ILE A 272 15.12 -5.21 -25.19
C ILE A 272 13.81 -5.79 -25.72
N TYR A 273 13.04 -5.01 -26.48
CA TYR A 273 11.64 -5.32 -26.81
C TYR A 273 11.40 -5.33 -28.33
N PRO A 274 11.64 -6.46 -29.03
CA PRO A 274 11.34 -6.57 -30.46
C PRO A 274 9.84 -6.49 -30.72
N ASP A 275 9.48 -6.04 -31.93
CA ASP A 275 8.11 -6.22 -32.43
C ASP A 275 7.77 -7.71 -32.46
N MET A 276 6.52 -8.05 -32.14
CA MET A 276 6.09 -9.44 -31.98
C MET A 276 4.90 -9.77 -32.89
N ILE A 277 4.85 -10.99 -33.40
CA ILE A 277 3.68 -11.57 -34.08
C ILE A 277 3.20 -12.73 -33.21
N VAL A 278 2.00 -12.59 -32.67
CA VAL A 278 1.39 -13.59 -31.79
C VAL A 278 0.28 -14.31 -32.56
N PHE A 279 0.46 -15.60 -32.78
CA PHE A 279 -0.49 -16.50 -33.43
C PHE A 279 -1.42 -17.11 -32.37
N GLY A 280 -2.72 -16.87 -32.47
CA GLY A 280 -3.81 -17.45 -31.66
C GLY A 280 -5.12 -17.44 -32.44
N ASP A 281 -6.28 -17.27 -31.79
CA ASP A 281 -7.60 -17.16 -32.47
C ASP A 281 -7.63 -16.11 -33.59
N ARG A 282 -6.85 -15.03 -33.43
CA ARG A 282 -6.57 -14.03 -34.46
C ARG A 282 -5.10 -13.66 -34.38
N ASN A 283 -4.42 -13.60 -35.53
CA ASN A 283 -3.04 -13.14 -35.62
C ASN A 283 -2.96 -11.68 -35.19
N LYS A 284 -2.16 -11.40 -34.16
CA LYS A 284 -1.94 -10.04 -33.64
C LYS A 284 -0.49 -9.64 -33.81
N THR A 285 -0.27 -8.51 -34.48
CA THR A 285 1.03 -7.86 -34.53
C THR A 285 1.13 -6.85 -33.41
N ILE A 286 2.06 -7.05 -32.50
CA ILE A 286 2.32 -6.18 -31.35
C ILE A 286 3.54 -5.34 -31.68
N LYS A 287 3.33 -4.03 -31.75
CA LYS A 287 4.39 -3.06 -32.05
C LYS A 287 4.94 -2.47 -30.76
N GLN A 288 6.19 -2.83 -30.46
CA GLN A 288 6.93 -2.39 -29.29
C GLN A 288 7.72 -1.09 -29.58
N HIS A 289 8.09 -0.88 -30.86
CA HIS A 289 8.84 0.30 -31.32
C HIS A 289 10.14 0.55 -30.55
N ASP A 290 10.87 -0.52 -30.23
CA ASP A 290 12.17 -0.39 -29.61
C ASP A 290 13.24 -0.01 -30.65
N ASN A 291 13.87 1.16 -30.46
CA ASN A 291 14.86 1.70 -31.38
C ASN A 291 16.18 0.92 -31.39
N LEU A 292 16.41 0.04 -30.42
CA LEU A 292 17.59 -0.82 -30.37
C LEU A 292 17.53 -1.98 -31.37
N ILE A 293 16.32 -2.34 -31.84
CA ILE A 293 16.12 -3.45 -32.75
C ILE A 293 16.22 -2.96 -34.20
N THR A 294 17.13 -3.58 -34.96
CA THR A 294 17.25 -3.31 -36.41
C THR A 294 15.98 -3.72 -37.14
N LYS A 295 15.58 -2.93 -38.14
CA LYS A 295 14.41 -3.23 -38.99
C LYS A 295 14.52 -4.65 -39.56
N GLY A 296 13.48 -5.47 -39.35
CA GLY A 296 13.45 -6.89 -39.72
C GLY A 296 13.52 -7.84 -38.52
N GLY A 297 14.09 -7.40 -37.39
CA GLY A 297 14.13 -8.15 -36.15
C GLY A 297 12.75 -8.24 -35.51
N CYS A 298 12.04 -9.33 -35.77
CA CYS A 298 10.70 -9.57 -35.26
C CYS A 298 10.62 -10.95 -34.60
N LEU A 299 9.93 -11.03 -33.47
CA LEU A 299 9.73 -12.27 -32.73
C LEU A 299 8.36 -12.89 -33.05
N THR A 300 8.36 -14.16 -33.42
CA THR A 300 7.15 -14.92 -33.74
C THR A 300 6.80 -15.89 -32.61
N ILE A 301 5.58 -15.79 -32.10
CA ILE A 301 5.08 -16.58 -30.96
C ILE A 301 3.89 -17.41 -31.42
N GLY A 302 3.99 -18.74 -31.32
CA GLY A 302 2.85 -19.65 -31.46
C GLY A 302 2.16 -19.82 -30.10
N LEU A 303 0.85 -19.56 -30.01
CA LEU A 303 0.05 -19.93 -28.84
C LEU A 303 -0.33 -21.41 -28.98
N GLU A 304 0.32 -22.28 -28.21
CA GLU A 304 -0.31 -23.55 -27.83
C GLU A 304 -1.22 -23.26 -26.62
N ASP A 305 -2.46 -23.77 -26.64
CA ASP A 305 -3.40 -23.60 -25.53
C ASP A 305 -2.73 -24.02 -24.23
N ALA A 306 -2.76 -23.14 -23.22
CA ALA A 306 -2.23 -23.42 -21.91
C ALA A 306 -2.92 -24.66 -21.31
N ASP A 307 -2.23 -25.79 -21.29
CA ASP A 307 -2.71 -27.01 -20.65
C ASP A 307 -3.02 -26.71 -19.18
N GLN A 308 -4.22 -27.05 -18.70
CA GLN A 308 -4.65 -26.72 -17.34
C GLN A 308 -3.79 -27.41 -16.26
N SER A 309 -3.08 -28.48 -16.65
CA SER A 309 -2.12 -29.21 -15.79
C SER A 309 -0.79 -28.47 -15.60
N GLN A 310 -0.40 -27.54 -16.48
CA GLN A 310 0.90 -26.90 -16.46
C GLN A 310 0.87 -25.50 -15.82
N SER A 311 2.03 -25.02 -15.37
CA SER A 311 2.16 -23.66 -14.83
C SER A 311 1.89 -22.62 -15.92
N LYS A 312 0.99 -21.69 -15.62
CA LYS A 312 0.77 -20.51 -16.46
C LYS A 312 2.02 -19.65 -16.52
N GLY A 313 2.29 -19.08 -17.69
CA GLY A 313 3.44 -18.22 -17.94
C GLY A 313 4.61 -18.94 -18.61
N VAL A 314 5.72 -18.20 -18.72
CA VAL A 314 7.05 -18.77 -18.97
C VAL A 314 7.57 -19.34 -17.65
N TYR A 315 7.79 -20.65 -17.58
CA TYR A 315 8.19 -21.31 -16.34
C TYR A 315 9.54 -22.04 -16.45
N TRP A 316 10.22 -22.24 -15.32
CA TRP A 316 11.48 -22.96 -15.24
C TRP A 316 11.51 -23.82 -13.98
N SER A 317 11.88 -25.10 -14.16
CA SER A 317 12.00 -26.08 -13.09
C SER A 317 13.45 -26.55 -12.97
N LEU A 318 14.02 -26.46 -11.77
CA LEU A 318 15.41 -26.82 -11.46
C LEU A 318 15.48 -27.61 -10.14
N SER A 319 16.41 -28.58 -10.06
CA SER A 319 16.65 -29.37 -8.85
C SER A 319 17.76 -28.76 -8.00
N LEU A 320 17.41 -27.99 -6.97
CA LEU A 320 18.35 -27.17 -6.20
C LEU A 320 18.96 -27.96 -5.02
N ALA A 321 20.20 -28.42 -5.20
CA ALA A 321 20.95 -29.15 -4.17
C ALA A 321 21.50 -28.23 -3.05
N HIS A 322 21.80 -26.96 -3.39
CA HIS A 322 22.46 -26.01 -2.49
C HIS A 322 21.49 -25.10 -1.73
N LEU A 323 20.19 -25.42 -1.73
CA LEU A 323 19.17 -24.62 -1.04
C LEU A 323 19.12 -24.93 0.47
N ARG A 324 19.43 -26.18 0.85
CA ARG A 324 19.50 -26.65 2.24
C ARG A 324 20.92 -27.04 2.63
N PHE A 325 21.25 -26.97 3.92
CA PHE A 325 22.54 -27.47 4.44
C PHE A 325 22.69 -28.98 4.28
N TYR A 326 21.59 -29.73 4.39
CA TYR A 326 21.55 -31.18 4.29
C TYR A 326 20.18 -31.65 3.77
N GLY A 327 20.16 -32.75 3.02
CA GLY A 327 18.97 -33.37 2.46
C GLY A 327 19.00 -33.49 0.94
N ASP A 328 17.97 -34.13 0.38
CA ASP A 328 17.86 -34.31 -1.07
C ASP A 328 17.62 -32.97 -1.79
N PRO A 329 18.11 -32.82 -3.05
CA PRO A 329 17.83 -31.64 -3.87
C PRO A 329 16.34 -31.36 -3.99
N ILE A 330 15.96 -30.09 -3.87
CA ILE A 330 14.56 -29.67 -3.94
C ILE A 330 14.24 -29.25 -5.36
N ILE A 331 13.24 -29.89 -5.98
CA ILE A 331 12.72 -29.44 -7.27
C ILE A 331 11.92 -28.15 -7.03
N CYS A 332 12.46 -27.03 -7.49
CA CYS A 332 11.80 -25.73 -7.46
C CYS A 332 11.31 -25.40 -8.87
N GLN A 333 10.08 -24.91 -8.97
CA GLN A 333 9.48 -24.43 -10.22
C GLN A 333 8.98 -23.01 -10.02
N ARG A 334 9.39 -22.11 -10.91
CA ARG A 334 9.01 -20.69 -10.91
C ARG A 334 8.44 -20.28 -12.25
N SER A 335 7.57 -19.29 -12.25
CA SER A 335 7.00 -18.71 -13.47
C SER A 335 7.21 -17.20 -13.50
N ALA A 336 7.52 -16.65 -14.67
CA ALA A 336 7.65 -15.21 -14.88
C ALA A 336 6.32 -14.47 -14.63
N ALA A 337 5.19 -15.19 -14.66
CA ALA A 337 3.89 -14.67 -14.25
C ALA A 337 3.76 -14.50 -12.71
N GLU A 338 4.63 -15.11 -11.91
CA GLU A 338 4.69 -14.87 -10.46
C GLU A 338 5.39 -13.55 -10.13
N ASP A 339 6.31 -13.05 -10.97
CA ASP A 339 7.00 -11.75 -10.77
C ASP A 339 6.09 -10.55 -11.10
N ALA A 340 5.05 -10.78 -11.92
CA ALA A 340 3.90 -9.88 -12.13
C ALA A 340 3.02 -9.68 -10.87
N SER A 341 3.39 -10.27 -9.73
CA SER A 341 2.60 -10.27 -8.49
C SER A 341 2.76 -9.00 -7.65
N ARG A 342 3.52 -7.99 -8.08
CA ARG A 342 3.65 -6.74 -7.33
C ARG A 342 2.68 -5.68 -7.83
N VAL A 343 1.96 -5.06 -6.90
CA VAL A 343 1.00 -3.98 -7.18
C VAL A 343 1.21 -2.83 -6.20
N THR A 344 0.78 -1.63 -6.55
CA THR A 344 0.73 -0.53 -5.57
C THR A 344 -0.23 -0.88 -4.43
N PHE A 345 -0.08 -0.25 -3.26
CA PHE A 345 -1.01 -0.51 -2.16
C PHE A 345 -2.46 -0.14 -2.52
N ASN A 346 -2.67 0.93 -3.29
CA ASN A 346 -4.00 1.31 -3.78
C ASN A 346 -4.61 0.20 -4.67
N GLU A 347 -3.84 -0.38 -5.59
CA GLU A 347 -4.28 -1.53 -6.38
C GLU A 347 -4.51 -2.77 -5.50
N PHE A 348 -3.71 -2.96 -4.45
CA PHE A 348 -3.94 -4.03 -3.47
C PHE A 348 -5.28 -3.86 -2.73
N THR A 349 -5.74 -2.64 -2.47
CA THR A 349 -7.08 -2.44 -1.87
C THR A 349 -8.21 -2.97 -2.77
N LEU A 350 -8.04 -3.01 -4.09
CA LEU A 350 -9.00 -3.67 -5.01
C LEU A 350 -9.00 -5.19 -4.82
N VAL A 351 -7.83 -5.77 -4.56
CA VAL A 351 -7.71 -7.21 -4.25
C VAL A 351 -8.36 -7.51 -2.90
N ALA A 352 -8.12 -6.66 -1.88
CA ALA A 352 -8.78 -6.77 -0.58
C ALA A 352 -10.31 -6.61 -0.69
N LEU A 353 -10.78 -5.69 -1.53
CA LEU A 353 -12.20 -5.56 -1.89
C LEU A 353 -12.74 -6.85 -2.52
N GLY A 354 -11.98 -7.49 -3.42
CA GLY A 354 -12.31 -8.81 -3.96
C GLY A 354 -12.46 -9.89 -2.89
N CYS A 355 -11.59 -9.88 -1.86
CA CYS A 355 -11.67 -10.78 -0.71
C CYS A 355 -12.93 -10.49 0.14
N PHE A 356 -13.25 -9.21 0.35
CA PHE A 356 -14.45 -8.76 1.06
C PHE A 356 -15.74 -9.21 0.35
N LEU A 357 -15.80 -9.03 -0.99
CA LEU A 357 -16.97 -9.30 -1.82
C LEU A 357 -17.22 -10.79 -2.09
N GLN A 358 -16.29 -11.67 -1.73
CA GLN A 358 -16.31 -13.07 -2.14
C GLN A 358 -17.64 -13.80 -1.83
N LYS A 359 -18.26 -13.51 -0.67
CA LYS A 359 -19.53 -14.12 -0.25
C LYS A 359 -20.76 -13.36 -0.75
N TRP A 360 -20.59 -12.13 -1.21
CA TRP A 360 -21.69 -11.27 -1.64
C TRP A 360 -21.94 -11.44 -3.14
N CYS A 361 -20.86 -11.53 -3.91
CA CYS A 361 -20.86 -11.59 -5.36
C CYS A 361 -20.28 -12.94 -5.78
N ALA A 362 -21.15 -13.94 -5.97
CA ALA A 362 -20.74 -15.21 -6.58
C ALA A 362 -20.78 -15.09 -8.11
N TRP A 363 -19.88 -15.78 -8.80
CA TRP A 363 -19.92 -15.95 -10.27
C TRP A 363 -20.98 -16.97 -10.72
N THR A 364 -21.77 -17.49 -9.78
CA THR A 364 -22.89 -18.40 -10.02
C THR A 364 -24.19 -17.60 -10.21
N GLN A 365 -25.22 -18.24 -10.77
CA GLN A 365 -26.51 -17.61 -11.12
C GLN A 365 -27.27 -16.93 -9.96
N HIS A 366 -26.79 -17.05 -8.70
CA HIS A 366 -27.42 -16.50 -7.50
C HIS A 366 -26.59 -15.44 -6.76
N GLY A 367 -25.46 -14.99 -7.32
CA GLY A 367 -24.63 -13.91 -6.76
C GLY A 367 -25.16 -12.50 -7.08
N LEU A 368 -24.79 -11.51 -6.26
CA LEU A 368 -25.09 -10.11 -6.55
C LEU A 368 -24.15 -9.57 -7.64
N GLU A 369 -24.66 -8.66 -8.47
CA GLU A 369 -23.84 -7.97 -9.47
C GLU A 369 -22.81 -7.05 -8.79
N ILE A 370 -21.53 -7.24 -9.13
CA ILE A 370 -20.43 -6.45 -8.56
C ILE A 370 -20.70 -4.94 -8.69
N PRO A 371 -21.11 -4.39 -9.86
CA PRO A 371 -21.38 -2.95 -9.98
C PRO A 371 -22.44 -2.43 -9.01
N SER A 372 -23.50 -3.19 -8.76
CA SER A 372 -24.57 -2.80 -7.84
C SER A 372 -24.08 -2.74 -6.39
N VAL A 373 -23.19 -3.66 -6.02
CA VAL A 373 -22.63 -3.72 -4.67
C VAL A 373 -21.53 -2.67 -4.45
N THR A 374 -20.69 -2.41 -5.45
CA THR A 374 -19.67 -1.35 -5.36
C THR A 374 -20.35 0.01 -5.23
N ASN A 375 -21.40 0.28 -6.00
CA ASN A 375 -22.21 1.50 -5.87
C ASN A 375 -22.82 1.66 -4.48
N LEU A 376 -23.25 0.57 -3.85
CA LEU A 376 -23.75 0.60 -2.48
C LEU A 376 -22.66 1.01 -1.47
N ILE A 377 -21.45 0.45 -1.60
CA ILE A 377 -20.33 0.78 -0.71
C ILE A 377 -19.93 2.26 -0.90
N ILE A 378 -19.92 2.75 -2.13
CA ILE A 378 -19.68 4.17 -2.46
C ILE A 378 -20.77 5.05 -1.83
N ALA A 379 -22.05 4.71 -1.99
CA ALA A 379 -23.16 5.45 -1.40
C ALA A 379 -23.05 5.51 0.14
N LEU A 380 -22.65 4.41 0.78
CA LEU A 380 -22.39 4.36 2.21
C LEU A 380 -21.23 5.29 2.60
N GLY A 381 -20.10 5.22 1.88
CA GLY A 381 -18.95 6.10 2.09
C GLY A 381 -19.28 7.59 1.95
N ARG A 382 -20.06 7.96 0.93
CA ARG A 382 -20.56 9.34 0.73
C ARG A 382 -21.50 9.79 1.84
N PHE A 383 -22.41 8.92 2.28
CA PHE A 383 -23.32 9.20 3.39
C PHE A 383 -22.55 9.50 4.67
N VAL A 384 -21.58 8.66 5.02
CA VAL A 384 -20.73 8.82 6.19
C VAL A 384 -19.86 10.08 6.09
N SER A 385 -19.27 10.36 4.93
CA SER A 385 -18.43 11.55 4.72
C SER A 385 -19.21 12.86 4.88
N ARG A 386 -20.48 12.89 4.46
CA ARG A 386 -21.37 14.04 4.64
C ARG A 386 -21.70 14.29 6.12
N ILE A 387 -21.99 13.23 6.88
CA ILE A 387 -22.20 13.32 8.33
C ILE A 387 -20.96 13.87 9.02
N SER A 388 -19.77 13.42 8.61
CA SER A 388 -18.51 13.94 9.14
C SER A 388 -18.31 15.44 8.87
N GLY A 389 -18.66 15.92 7.67
CA GLY A 389 -18.59 17.34 7.34
C GLY A 389 -19.55 18.19 8.18
N GLU A 390 -20.78 17.71 8.41
CA GLU A 390 -21.78 18.35 9.27
C GLU A 390 -21.32 18.40 10.73
N PHE A 391 -20.75 17.30 11.24
CA PHE A 391 -20.19 17.24 12.59
C PHE A 391 -19.05 18.24 12.79
N LYS A 392 -18.10 18.33 11.84
CA LYS A 392 -16.95 19.27 11.92
C LYS A 392 -17.36 20.74 11.85
N SER A 393 -18.50 21.05 11.23
CA SER A 393 -18.94 22.42 10.99
C SER A 393 -19.96 22.93 12.01
N ASN A 394 -20.49 22.06 12.88
CA ASN A 394 -21.54 22.42 13.84
C ASN A 394 -21.10 22.28 15.31
N PRO A 395 -20.63 23.37 15.95
CA PRO A 395 -20.19 23.34 17.35
C PRO A 395 -21.33 23.28 18.38
N THR A 396 -22.61 23.32 17.97
CA THR A 396 -23.77 23.36 18.90
C THR A 396 -24.55 22.04 18.99
N MET A 397 -24.02 20.96 18.42
CA MET A 397 -24.67 19.65 18.39
C MET A 397 -24.76 19.03 19.79
N THR A 398 -25.90 18.40 20.10
CA THR A 398 -26.08 17.72 21.40
C THR A 398 -25.22 16.46 21.49
N ILE A 399 -24.80 16.05 22.70
CA ILE A 399 -23.96 14.84 22.89
C ILE A 399 -24.60 13.58 22.27
N GLN A 400 -25.92 13.44 22.41
CA GLN A 400 -26.68 12.30 21.87
C GLN A 400 -26.66 12.23 20.35
N GLU A 401 -26.55 13.37 19.66
CA GLU A 401 -26.44 13.43 18.20
C GLU A 401 -24.96 13.37 17.75
N ALA A 402 -24.07 14.01 18.50
CA ALA A 402 -22.65 14.13 18.22
C ALA A 402 -21.93 12.77 18.26
N LEU A 403 -22.25 11.92 19.24
CA LEU A 403 -21.53 10.65 19.44
C LEU A 403 -21.70 9.66 18.27
N PRO A 404 -22.91 9.36 17.76
CA PRO A 404 -23.07 8.52 16.57
C PRO A 404 -22.42 9.12 15.31
N ALA A 405 -22.51 10.44 15.14
CA ALA A 405 -21.90 11.15 14.01
C ALA A 405 -20.36 11.08 14.06
N TYR A 406 -19.78 11.17 15.26
CA TYR A 406 -18.36 10.97 15.49
C TYR A 406 -17.93 9.53 15.19
N ASN A 407 -18.63 8.51 15.71
CA ASN A 407 -18.31 7.10 15.44
C ASN A 407 -18.37 6.76 13.94
N LEU A 408 -19.36 7.29 13.22
CA LEU A 408 -19.42 7.14 11.77
C LEU A 408 -18.30 7.93 11.08
N THR A 409 -17.88 9.09 11.59
CA THR A 409 -16.68 9.78 11.07
C THR A 409 -15.46 8.86 11.09
N LEU A 410 -15.29 8.07 12.15
CA LEU A 410 -14.20 7.09 12.26
C LEU A 410 -14.31 5.98 11.21
N ALA A 411 -15.53 5.60 10.79
CA ALA A 411 -15.75 4.68 9.68
C ALA A 411 -15.27 5.22 8.33
N ALA A 412 -15.45 6.52 8.06
CA ALA A 412 -14.93 7.14 6.83
C ALA A 412 -13.39 7.18 6.80
N SER A 413 -12.72 7.35 7.93
CA SER A 413 -11.25 7.28 8.03
C SER A 413 -10.73 5.85 8.22
N GLY A 414 -11.60 4.89 8.50
CA GLY A 414 -11.28 3.49 8.78
C GLY A 414 -11.40 2.57 7.57
N TRP A 415 -11.64 1.28 7.82
CA TRP A 415 -11.67 0.26 6.76
C TRP A 415 -12.84 0.43 5.78
N ILE A 416 -13.97 1.03 6.18
CA ILE A 416 -15.09 1.34 5.27
C ILE A 416 -14.63 2.38 4.24
N GLY A 417 -13.90 3.41 4.67
CA GLY A 417 -13.28 4.40 3.78
C GLY A 417 -12.31 3.76 2.78
N VAL A 418 -11.49 2.81 3.23
CA VAL A 418 -10.57 2.06 2.35
C VAL A 418 -11.33 1.33 1.25
N LEU A 419 -12.41 0.62 1.60
CA LEU A 419 -13.23 -0.11 0.63
C LEU A 419 -14.01 0.83 -0.32
N ALA A 420 -14.54 1.94 0.20
CA ALA A 420 -15.24 2.94 -0.61
C ALA A 420 -14.31 3.56 -1.66
N LYS A 421 -13.08 3.95 -1.25
CA LYS A 421 -12.07 4.46 -2.17
C LYS A 421 -11.65 3.42 -3.22
N ALA A 422 -11.52 2.15 -2.84
CA ALA A 422 -11.26 1.07 -3.79
C ALA A 422 -12.41 0.91 -4.81
N CYS A 423 -13.66 1.05 -4.38
CA CYS A 423 -14.82 1.04 -5.28
C CYS A 423 -14.82 2.26 -6.23
N GLU A 424 -14.51 3.47 -5.73
CA GLU A 424 -14.41 4.68 -6.56
C GLU A 424 -13.31 4.54 -7.62
N MET A 425 -12.13 4.02 -7.24
CA MET A 425 -11.05 3.71 -8.18
C MET A 425 -11.48 2.77 -9.31
N LEU A 426 -12.37 1.82 -9.02
CA LEU A 426 -12.87 0.88 -10.02
C LEU A 426 -13.80 1.56 -11.06
N GLU A 427 -14.56 2.59 -10.65
CA GLU A 427 -15.50 3.31 -11.52
C GLU A 427 -14.84 4.43 -12.33
N GLU A 428 -13.87 5.15 -11.76
CA GLU A 428 -13.27 6.35 -12.35
C GLU A 428 -12.10 6.06 -13.31
N SER A 429 -11.56 4.84 -13.29
CA SER A 429 -10.31 4.52 -13.99
C SER A 429 -10.48 4.31 -15.50
N ASN A 430 -9.53 4.81 -16.29
CA ASN A 430 -9.39 4.45 -17.70
C ASN A 430 -8.92 2.98 -17.91
N GLN A 431 -8.50 2.31 -16.83
CA GLN A 431 -7.97 0.94 -16.81
C GLN A 431 -8.95 -0.07 -16.16
N ILE A 432 -10.27 0.14 -16.34
CA ILE A 432 -11.34 -0.66 -15.70
C ILE A 432 -11.07 -2.18 -15.78
N LYS A 433 -10.60 -2.70 -16.91
CA LYS A 433 -10.35 -4.14 -17.09
C LYS A 433 -9.27 -4.70 -16.16
N GLU A 434 -8.19 -3.95 -15.93
CA GLU A 434 -7.09 -4.38 -15.07
C GLU A 434 -7.53 -4.39 -13.61
N TYR A 435 -8.23 -3.34 -13.18
CA TYR A 435 -8.80 -3.25 -11.82
C TYR A 435 -9.86 -4.32 -11.56
N GLN A 436 -10.71 -4.63 -12.55
CA GLN A 436 -11.64 -5.77 -12.46
C GLN A 436 -10.90 -7.11 -12.31
N ASN A 437 -9.74 -7.28 -12.93
CA ASN A 437 -8.94 -8.50 -12.77
C ASN A 437 -8.34 -8.60 -11.36
N LEU A 438 -7.95 -7.50 -10.73
CA LEU A 438 -7.50 -7.47 -9.34
C LEU A 438 -8.61 -7.84 -8.35
N VAL A 439 -9.82 -7.30 -8.54
CA VAL A 439 -11.00 -7.69 -7.74
C VAL A 439 -11.29 -9.19 -7.92
N LYS A 440 -11.31 -9.68 -9.17
CA LYS A 440 -11.48 -11.10 -9.49
C LYS A 440 -10.41 -11.97 -8.84
N LEU A 441 -9.15 -11.51 -8.81
CA LEU A 441 -8.06 -12.22 -8.17
C LEU A 441 -8.33 -12.42 -6.68
N GLY A 442 -8.68 -11.35 -5.97
CA GLY A 442 -9.04 -11.40 -4.54
C GLY A 442 -10.21 -12.36 -4.27
N THR A 443 -11.27 -12.28 -5.08
CA THR A 443 -12.43 -13.16 -4.93
C THR A 443 -12.10 -14.64 -5.14
N ARG A 444 -11.15 -14.98 -6.03
CA ARG A 444 -10.79 -16.39 -6.30
C ARG A 444 -9.71 -16.94 -5.36
N ARG A 445 -8.72 -16.12 -5.01
CA ARG A 445 -7.48 -16.58 -4.34
C ARG A 445 -7.33 -16.07 -2.90
N GLY A 446 -8.12 -15.08 -2.47
CA GLY A 446 -8.05 -14.49 -1.13
C GLY A 446 -9.09 -15.03 -0.15
N SER A 447 -9.57 -16.26 -0.32
CA SER A 447 -10.65 -16.85 0.49
C SER A 447 -10.38 -16.96 1.99
N SER A 448 -9.10 -16.91 2.38
CA SER A 448 -8.66 -16.97 3.77
C SER A 448 -7.91 -15.72 4.21
N PHE A 449 -7.81 -14.70 3.35
CA PHE A 449 -6.99 -13.52 3.64
C PHE A 449 -7.60 -12.66 4.76
N LEU A 450 -8.92 -12.43 4.72
CA LEU A 450 -9.64 -11.66 5.75
C LEU A 450 -10.20 -12.52 6.88
N SER A 451 -10.55 -13.78 6.62
CA SER A 451 -11.03 -14.75 7.60
C SER A 451 -11.29 -16.07 6.86
N PRO A 452 -11.28 -17.23 7.54
CA PRO A 452 -11.91 -18.44 7.01
C PRO A 452 -13.37 -18.19 6.63
N ALA A 453 -13.87 -18.96 5.65
CA ALA A 453 -15.19 -18.78 5.03
C ALA A 453 -16.39 -18.77 5.99
N THR A 454 -16.28 -19.39 7.16
CA THR A 454 -17.30 -19.43 8.22
C THR A 454 -17.33 -18.17 9.07
N GLY A 455 -16.28 -17.36 9.05
CA GLY A 455 -16.13 -16.14 9.86
C GLY A 455 -16.47 -14.84 9.14
N HIS A 456 -16.95 -14.91 7.88
CA HIS A 456 -17.35 -13.73 7.11
C HIS A 456 -18.72 -13.18 7.56
N PRO A 457 -18.89 -11.84 7.56
CA PRO A 457 -20.16 -11.21 7.88
C PRO A 457 -21.28 -11.53 6.89
N PRO A 458 -22.55 -11.38 7.30
CA PRO A 458 -23.70 -11.40 6.39
C PRO A 458 -23.59 -10.38 5.26
N ARG A 459 -24.11 -10.73 4.07
CA ARG A 459 -24.12 -9.87 2.88
C ARG A 459 -24.86 -8.55 3.09
N LEU A 460 -24.49 -7.52 2.34
CA LEU A 460 -25.12 -6.19 2.38
C LEU A 460 -25.19 -5.61 3.80
N PHE A 461 -24.13 -5.77 4.58
CA PHE A 461 -24.08 -5.35 5.99
C PHE A 461 -25.21 -5.93 6.85
N GLY A 462 -25.76 -7.11 6.49
CA GLY A 462 -26.93 -7.69 7.16
C GLY A 462 -28.26 -6.98 6.88
N LEU A 463 -28.29 -6.02 5.95
CA LEU A 463 -29.46 -5.23 5.55
C LEU A 463 -30.23 -5.88 4.39
N THR A 464 -30.45 -7.20 4.47
CA THR A 464 -31.18 -7.95 3.44
C THR A 464 -32.68 -8.06 3.74
N SER A 465 -33.08 -7.90 5.00
CA SER A 465 -34.48 -7.99 5.43
C SER A 465 -35.13 -6.60 5.45
N PRO A 466 -36.32 -6.43 4.83
CA PRO A 466 -37.08 -5.19 4.93
C PRO A 466 -37.41 -4.79 6.37
N GLU A 467 -37.67 -5.75 7.26
CA GLU A 467 -37.94 -5.47 8.67
C GLU A 467 -36.75 -4.77 9.34
N ILE A 468 -35.54 -5.31 9.14
CA ILE A 468 -34.33 -4.72 9.68
C ILE A 468 -34.17 -3.32 9.10
N VAL A 469 -34.23 -3.18 7.77
CA VAL A 469 -34.00 -1.87 7.12
C VAL A 469 -35.02 -0.82 7.54
N LEU A 470 -36.31 -1.16 7.61
CA LEU A 470 -37.36 -0.18 7.95
C LEU A 470 -37.27 0.25 9.43
N ASN A 471 -36.88 -0.65 10.34
CA ASN A 471 -36.61 -0.30 11.73
C ASN A 471 -35.42 0.65 11.88
N MET A 472 -34.47 0.60 10.95
CA MET A 472 -33.25 1.40 10.89
C MET A 472 -33.45 2.80 10.31
N LEU A 473 -34.57 3.04 9.62
CA LEU A 473 -34.91 4.37 9.13
C LEU A 473 -35.41 5.27 10.26
N LYS A 474 -35.45 6.58 9.97
CA LYS A 474 -36.08 7.57 10.85
C LYS A 474 -37.54 7.16 11.12
N SER A 475 -37.97 7.32 12.36
CA SER A 475 -39.30 6.86 12.82
C SER A 475 -40.46 7.76 12.32
N THR A 476 -40.18 8.78 11.51
CA THR A 476 -41.21 9.65 10.95
C THR A 476 -42.02 8.91 9.89
N SER A 477 -43.34 9.05 9.94
CA SER A 477 -44.25 8.36 9.01
C SER A 477 -43.95 8.66 7.55
N HIS A 478 -43.53 9.90 7.24
CA HIS A 478 -43.13 10.27 5.88
C HIS A 478 -41.94 9.43 5.38
N VAL A 479 -40.89 9.26 6.18
CA VAL A 479 -39.69 8.49 5.79
C VAL A 479 -40.05 7.02 5.58
N GLN A 480 -40.82 6.44 6.50
CA GLN A 480 -41.29 5.05 6.42
C GLN A 480 -42.14 4.81 5.16
N LEU A 481 -43.07 5.72 4.86
CA LEU A 481 -43.89 5.66 3.64
C LEU A 481 -43.06 5.79 2.37
N LYS A 482 -42.10 6.72 2.36
CA LYS A 482 -41.22 6.93 1.21
C LYS A 482 -40.39 5.67 0.91
N ALA A 483 -39.83 5.05 1.94
CA ALA A 483 -39.09 3.80 1.79
C ALA A 483 -39.96 2.66 1.23
N LEU A 484 -41.19 2.51 1.73
CA LEU A 484 -42.15 1.53 1.21
C LEU A 484 -42.52 1.78 -0.25
N ARG A 485 -42.70 3.04 -0.65
CA ARG A 485 -42.94 3.41 -2.06
C ARG A 485 -41.74 3.05 -2.95
N VAL A 486 -40.52 3.23 -2.47
CA VAL A 486 -39.30 2.80 -3.19
C VAL A 486 -39.31 1.28 -3.40
N LEU A 487 -39.63 0.50 -2.38
CA LEU A 487 -39.71 -0.97 -2.50
C LEU A 487 -40.80 -1.40 -3.49
N VAL A 488 -42.00 -0.83 -3.37
CA VAL A 488 -43.15 -1.17 -4.23
C VAL A 488 -42.94 -0.74 -5.68
N SER A 489 -42.35 0.42 -5.92
CA SER A 489 -42.12 0.94 -7.29
C SER A 489 -41.04 0.14 -8.05
N ALA A 490 -40.07 -0.44 -7.33
CA ALA A 490 -39.03 -1.26 -7.91
C ALA A 490 -39.53 -2.68 -8.29
N ASP A 491 -40.54 -3.19 -7.58
CA ASP A 491 -41.13 -4.49 -7.86
C ASP A 491 -42.06 -4.44 -9.08
N LYS A 492 -41.72 -5.21 -10.11
CA LYS A 492 -42.48 -5.27 -11.37
C LYS A 492 -43.92 -5.78 -11.18
N HIS A 493 -44.16 -6.63 -10.18
CA HIS A 493 -45.46 -7.22 -9.87
C HIS A 493 -46.33 -6.27 -9.05
N LEU A 494 -45.72 -5.39 -8.24
CA LEU A 494 -46.44 -4.49 -7.32
C LEU A 494 -46.62 -3.07 -7.87
N ARG A 495 -45.70 -2.56 -8.70
CA ARG A 495 -45.70 -1.16 -9.18
C ARG A 495 -46.97 -0.69 -9.89
N ASN A 496 -47.75 -1.63 -10.44
CA ASN A 496 -49.00 -1.36 -11.16
C ASN A 496 -50.24 -1.76 -10.36
N LYS A 497 -50.08 -2.23 -9.12
CA LYS A 497 -51.18 -2.61 -8.24
C LYS A 497 -51.60 -1.41 -7.40
N ASN A 498 -52.89 -1.33 -7.09
CA ASN A 498 -53.41 -0.32 -6.18
C ASN A 498 -53.14 -0.77 -4.74
N LEU A 499 -52.07 -0.22 -4.16
CA LEU A 499 -51.59 -0.57 -2.83
C LEU A 499 -51.68 0.65 -1.93
N PHE A 500 -52.22 0.45 -0.74
CA PHE A 500 -52.30 1.50 0.27
C PHE A 500 -52.09 0.94 1.66
N ILE A 501 -51.79 1.84 2.59
CA ILE A 501 -51.27 1.49 3.88
C ILE A 501 -51.96 2.30 4.96
N LYS A 502 -52.30 1.64 6.07
CA LYS A 502 -52.82 2.26 7.29
C LYS A 502 -51.71 2.37 8.30
N TYR A 503 -51.46 3.58 8.81
CA TYR A 503 -50.43 3.83 9.81
C TYR A 503 -50.92 4.81 10.87
N ARG A 504 -50.26 4.77 12.03
CA ARG A 504 -50.57 5.65 13.16
C ARG A 504 -49.73 6.94 13.06
N GLN A 505 -50.37 8.08 13.20
CA GLN A 505 -49.75 9.41 13.19
C GLN A 505 -50.08 10.14 14.50
N GLY A 506 -49.25 11.10 14.93
CA GLY A 506 -49.57 11.93 16.08
C GLY A 506 -48.72 13.17 16.24
N PHE A 507 -49.27 14.19 16.91
CA PHE A 507 -48.56 15.36 17.43
C PHE A 507 -48.78 15.43 18.95
N GLY A 508 -47.71 15.34 19.75
CA GLY A 508 -47.82 15.30 21.21
C GLY A 508 -48.65 14.12 21.71
N SER A 509 -49.68 14.39 22.52
CA SER A 509 -50.61 13.37 23.05
C SER A 509 -51.69 12.91 22.06
N ASN A 510 -51.94 13.67 20.98
CA ASN A 510 -52.97 13.35 20.00
C ASN A 510 -52.45 12.35 18.96
N LYS A 511 -52.99 11.12 18.96
CA LYS A 511 -52.65 10.06 18.01
C LYS A 511 -53.90 9.65 17.21
N TRP A 512 -53.77 9.52 15.89
CA TRP A 512 -54.84 9.10 14.98
C TRP A 512 -54.31 8.13 13.92
N TYR A 513 -55.20 7.59 13.08
CA TYR A 513 -54.82 6.74 11.94
C TYR A 513 -54.98 7.48 10.63
N GLU A 514 -54.01 7.33 9.74
CA GLU A 514 -54.04 7.83 8.37
C GLU A 514 -53.91 6.67 7.38
N PHE A 515 -54.40 6.91 6.16
CA PHE A 515 -54.15 6.03 5.03
C PHE A 515 -53.29 6.76 4.00
N ALA A 516 -52.41 6.04 3.31
CA ALA A 516 -51.62 6.59 2.22
C ALA A 516 -51.48 5.59 1.08
N THR A 517 -51.36 6.08 -0.15
CA THR A 517 -51.06 5.22 -1.30
C THR A 517 -49.56 4.91 -1.38
N LEU A 518 -49.25 3.66 -1.74
CA LEU A 518 -47.88 3.21 -2.06
C LEU A 518 -47.59 3.23 -3.57
N THR A 519 -48.63 3.26 -4.39
CA THR A 519 -48.57 3.52 -5.82
C THR A 519 -49.36 4.79 -6.16
N PRO A 520 -48.91 5.61 -7.11
CA PRO A 520 -49.63 6.82 -7.48
C PRO A 520 -50.92 6.45 -8.23
N ILE A 521 -52.04 7.05 -7.82
CA ILE A 521 -53.38 6.78 -8.34
C ILE A 521 -53.79 7.95 -9.25
N ARG A 522 -54.62 7.68 -10.27
CA ARG A 522 -55.15 8.74 -11.14
C ARG A 522 -56.11 9.63 -10.35
N ASN A 523 -55.78 10.91 -10.32
CA ASN A 523 -56.59 12.01 -9.81
C ASN A 523 -57.64 12.42 -10.86
N ASN A 524 -58.72 13.09 -10.43
CA ASN A 524 -59.71 13.79 -11.28
C ASN A 524 -59.10 14.68 -12.39
N SER A 525 -57.88 15.20 -12.21
CA SER A 525 -57.10 15.95 -13.21
C SER A 525 -56.36 15.08 -14.24
N LYS A 526 -56.53 13.75 -14.22
CA LYS A 526 -55.82 12.74 -15.04
C LYS A 526 -54.31 12.62 -14.77
N THR A 527 -53.77 13.30 -13.76
CA THR A 527 -52.39 13.11 -13.27
C THR A 527 -52.31 11.92 -12.30
N LYS A 528 -51.16 11.25 -12.23
CA LYS A 528 -50.91 10.16 -11.27
C LYS A 528 -50.23 10.75 -10.03
N ASP A 529 -50.97 10.87 -8.95
CA ASP A 529 -50.50 11.52 -7.71
C ASP A 529 -50.53 10.54 -6.53
N TYR A 530 -49.67 10.76 -5.54
CA TYR A 530 -49.77 10.08 -4.25
C TYR A 530 -50.83 10.75 -3.39
N VAL A 531 -51.70 9.97 -2.76
CA VAL A 531 -52.83 10.46 -1.97
C VAL A 531 -52.66 10.03 -0.52
N ARG A 532 -52.95 10.94 0.41
CA ARG A 532 -53.06 10.68 1.85
C ARG A 532 -54.43 11.05 2.36
N TRP A 533 -55.00 10.17 3.17
CA TRP A 533 -56.30 10.37 3.82
C TRP A 533 -56.12 10.68 5.30
N VAL A 534 -56.59 11.86 5.69
CA VAL A 534 -56.49 12.40 7.05
C VAL A 534 -57.89 12.45 7.69
N PRO A 535 -58.07 12.07 8.97
CA PRO A 535 -59.39 12.08 9.58
C PRO A 535 -60.05 13.47 9.65
N LEU A 536 -61.35 13.52 9.39
CA LEU A 536 -62.14 14.76 9.40
C LEU A 536 -62.24 15.41 10.81
N HIS A 537 -62.21 14.58 11.85
CA HIS A 537 -62.43 14.99 13.25
C HIS A 537 -61.17 15.52 13.96
N LEU A 538 -60.07 15.78 13.23
CA LEU A 538 -58.87 16.35 13.84
C LEU A 538 -59.10 17.81 14.29
N PRO A 539 -58.52 18.25 15.42
CA PRO A 539 -58.55 19.65 15.84
C PRO A 539 -58.03 20.57 14.72
N ALA A 540 -58.65 21.73 14.52
CA ALA A 540 -58.37 22.63 13.40
C ALA A 540 -56.88 22.98 13.24
N ASP A 541 -56.19 23.28 14.35
CA ASP A 541 -54.75 23.58 14.35
C ASP A 541 -53.88 22.39 13.93
N THR A 542 -54.27 21.18 14.33
CA THR A 542 -53.57 19.93 14.00
C THR A 542 -53.79 19.58 12.53
N ALA A 543 -55.02 19.72 12.05
CA ALA A 543 -55.38 19.50 10.66
C ALA A 543 -54.69 20.49 9.72
N GLY A 544 -54.60 21.78 10.10
CA GLY A 544 -53.91 22.82 9.34
C GLY A 544 -52.42 22.55 9.18
N LYS A 545 -51.72 22.24 10.28
CA LYS A 545 -50.30 21.85 10.26
C LYS A 545 -50.05 20.60 9.41
N ARG A 546 -50.92 19.59 9.54
CA ARG A 546 -50.78 18.33 8.78
C ARG A 546 -51.03 18.54 7.28
N LEU A 547 -52.01 19.38 6.91
CA LEU A 547 -52.28 19.74 5.50
C LEU A 547 -51.07 20.45 4.87
N GLN A 548 -50.47 21.40 5.59
CA GLN A 548 -49.28 22.11 5.13
C GLN A 548 -48.08 21.16 4.97
N GLU A 549 -47.92 20.21 5.90
CA GLU A 549 -46.88 19.17 5.80
C GLU A 549 -47.10 18.29 4.56
N ILE A 550 -48.31 17.77 4.32
CA ILE A 550 -48.60 16.92 3.16
C ILE A 550 -48.44 17.69 1.84
N ALA A 551 -48.85 18.95 1.80
CA ALA A 551 -48.65 19.82 0.64
C ALA A 551 -47.17 20.09 0.36
N SER A 552 -46.34 20.27 1.40
CA SER A 552 -44.88 20.44 1.25
C SER A 552 -44.18 19.21 0.64
N LEU A 553 -44.82 18.04 0.72
CA LEU A 553 -44.35 16.79 0.13
C LEU A 553 -44.83 16.60 -1.32
N GLY A 554 -45.64 17.53 -1.85
CA GLY A 554 -46.23 17.42 -3.19
C GLY A 554 -47.29 16.31 -3.31
N GLU A 555 -47.90 15.90 -2.19
CA GLU A 555 -48.92 14.86 -2.16
C GLU A 555 -50.33 15.45 -2.04
N VAL A 556 -51.32 14.74 -2.57
CA VAL A 556 -52.74 15.14 -2.45
C VAL A 556 -53.23 14.72 -1.06
N CYS A 557 -53.76 15.69 -0.31
CA CYS A 557 -54.41 15.41 0.98
C CYS A 557 -55.93 15.38 0.80
N GLU A 558 -56.54 14.25 1.11
CA GLU A 558 -57.99 14.12 1.23
C GLU A 558 -58.38 13.92 2.70
N ARG A 559 -59.57 14.36 3.07
CA ARG A 559 -60.13 14.06 4.39
C ARG A 559 -61.00 12.82 4.32
N TYR A 560 -61.10 12.08 5.43
CA TYR A 560 -62.03 10.96 5.52
C TYR A 560 -62.81 10.95 6.83
N ASN A 561 -64.05 10.45 6.78
CA ASN A 561 -64.83 10.19 7.98
C ASN A 561 -64.47 8.80 8.53
N PRO A 562 -63.91 8.65 9.75
CA PRO A 562 -63.57 7.32 10.29
C PRO A 562 -64.75 6.39 10.44
N ASP A 563 -65.95 6.92 10.69
CA ASP A 563 -67.17 6.12 10.87
C ASP A 563 -67.62 5.42 9.58
N SER A 564 -67.01 5.78 8.44
CA SER A 564 -67.24 5.15 7.14
C SER A 564 -66.39 3.88 6.90
N ILE A 565 -65.54 3.48 7.85
CA ILE A 565 -64.60 2.36 7.69
C ILE A 565 -64.98 1.22 8.64
N LEU A 566 -65.29 0.04 8.07
CA LEU A 566 -65.51 -1.20 8.81
C LEU A 566 -64.29 -2.12 8.70
N SER A 567 -63.75 -2.58 9.83
CA SER A 567 -62.63 -3.53 9.89
C SER A 567 -63.15 -4.96 10.08
N PHE A 568 -62.61 -5.91 9.33
CA PHE A 568 -62.89 -7.35 9.42
C PHE A 568 -61.57 -8.13 9.58
N ASP A 569 -61.65 -9.43 9.87
CA ASP A 569 -60.46 -10.29 10.06
C ASP A 569 -59.61 -10.45 8.78
N ASP A 570 -60.21 -10.27 7.60
CA ASP A 570 -59.61 -10.44 6.27
C ASP A 570 -59.37 -9.12 5.51
N GLY A 571 -59.77 -7.97 6.08
CA GLY A 571 -59.70 -6.71 5.35
C GLY A 571 -60.50 -5.55 5.92
N ILE A 572 -60.68 -4.51 5.10
CA ILE A 572 -61.45 -3.30 5.43
C ILE A 572 -62.51 -3.08 4.35
N LYS A 573 -63.71 -2.62 4.75
CA LYS A 573 -64.74 -2.13 3.82
C LYS A 573 -65.00 -0.65 4.05
N PHE A 574 -65.12 0.06 2.94
CA PHE A 574 -65.55 1.45 2.90
C PHE A 574 -67.05 1.49 2.66
N LEU A 575 -67.79 2.15 3.55
CA LEU A 575 -69.22 2.32 3.44
C LEU A 575 -69.54 3.48 2.48
N THR A 576 -70.21 3.16 1.38
CA THR A 576 -70.85 4.16 0.53
C THR A 576 -72.30 4.33 0.96
N ARG A 577 -72.80 5.57 0.91
CA ARG A 577 -74.16 5.94 1.31
C ARG A 577 -75.19 5.09 0.56
N SER A 578 -75.87 4.18 1.26
CA SER A 578 -77.20 3.73 0.82
C SER A 578 -78.21 4.81 1.23
N SER A 579 -78.96 5.32 0.27
CA SER A 579 -80.04 6.30 0.46
C SER A 579 -80.95 5.92 1.63
N GLY A 580 -80.87 6.67 2.74
CA GLY A 580 -81.82 6.53 3.85
C GLY A 580 -81.30 7.04 5.20
N THR A 581 -81.61 8.32 5.50
CA THR A 581 -81.75 8.89 6.85
C THR A 581 -80.57 8.78 7.84
N ARG A 582 -79.54 9.61 7.63
CA ARG A 582 -78.84 10.43 8.66
C ARG A 582 -77.85 11.36 7.95
N THR A 583 -77.97 12.66 8.15
CA THR A 583 -77.11 13.70 7.56
C THR A 583 -75.79 13.80 8.32
N TRP A 584 -74.70 13.43 7.65
CA TRP A 584 -73.34 13.84 7.97
C TRP A 584 -72.80 14.55 6.73
N ASP A 585 -72.28 15.76 6.90
CA ASP A 585 -71.81 16.63 5.81
C ASP A 585 -70.75 15.95 4.91
N ASP A 586 -70.79 16.34 3.64
CA ASP A 586 -70.16 15.67 2.49
C ASP A 586 -68.67 15.32 2.66
N VAL A 587 -68.37 14.03 2.81
CA VAL A 587 -67.13 13.40 2.31
C VAL A 587 -67.42 11.93 2.00
N ALA A 588 -67.49 11.57 0.71
CA ALA A 588 -67.22 10.20 0.28
C ALA A 588 -65.69 9.98 0.42
N PRO A 589 -65.23 9.20 1.39
CA PRO A 589 -63.82 9.16 1.73
C PRO A 589 -63.07 8.16 0.85
N MET A 590 -61.97 8.61 0.25
CA MET A 590 -61.33 8.02 -0.94
C MET A 590 -62.17 8.29 -2.18
N SER A 591 -62.11 9.52 -2.69
CA SER A 591 -62.77 9.85 -3.96
C SER A 591 -62.33 8.85 -5.04
N LEU A 592 -63.31 8.25 -5.73
CA LEU A 592 -63.12 7.28 -6.82
C LEU A 592 -62.40 5.97 -6.40
N ALA A 593 -63.14 4.87 -6.36
CA ALA A 593 -63.23 4.04 -7.56
C ALA A 593 -61.83 3.64 -8.06
N LEU A 594 -61.25 2.66 -7.37
CA LEU A 594 -60.07 1.89 -7.78
C LEU A 594 -60.31 1.06 -9.06
N THR A 595 -61.23 1.51 -9.92
CA THR A 595 -61.58 0.88 -11.19
C THR A 595 -60.77 1.52 -12.30
N ASN A 596 -59.99 0.69 -12.99
CA ASN A 596 -59.36 1.01 -14.27
C ASN A 596 -60.37 1.19 -15.43
N ASP A 597 -61.68 1.19 -15.18
CA ASP A 597 -62.69 1.12 -16.23
C ASP A 597 -63.41 2.45 -16.49
N GLU A 598 -63.33 2.86 -17.76
CA GLU A 598 -64.15 3.88 -18.39
C GLU A 598 -65.60 3.38 -18.55
N ALA A 599 -66.35 3.22 -17.45
CA ALA A 599 -67.80 3.03 -17.52
C ALA A 599 -68.46 3.34 -16.16
N TYR A 600 -69.01 4.54 -16.04
CA TYR A 600 -69.80 4.95 -14.88
C TYR A 600 -71.24 4.44 -15.07
N GLU A 601 -71.53 3.21 -14.63
CA GLU A 601 -72.91 2.79 -14.36
C GLU A 601 -73.06 2.27 -12.93
N HIS A 602 -74.10 2.77 -12.27
CA HIS A 602 -74.46 2.54 -10.87
C HIS A 602 -74.38 1.07 -10.44
N LYS A 603 -73.30 0.70 -9.76
CA LYS A 603 -73.29 -0.44 -8.83
C LYS A 603 -72.75 0.01 -7.47
N SER A 604 -73.60 -0.13 -6.46
CA SER A 604 -73.26 -0.06 -5.04
C SER A 604 -72.38 -1.26 -4.65
N ASN A 605 -71.15 -1.32 -5.16
CA ASN A 605 -70.17 -2.31 -4.75
C ASN A 605 -69.25 -1.66 -3.71
N SER A 606 -69.50 -1.94 -2.43
CA SER A 606 -68.49 -1.78 -1.39
C SER A 606 -67.33 -2.72 -1.72
N GLY A 607 -66.30 -2.22 -2.41
CA GLY A 607 -65.10 -3.02 -2.71
C GLY A 607 -64.48 -3.51 -1.40
N THR A 608 -64.35 -4.83 -1.25
CA THR A 608 -63.65 -5.40 -0.09
C THR A 608 -62.16 -5.27 -0.35
N VAL A 609 -61.48 -4.57 0.55
CA VAL A 609 -60.04 -4.39 0.48
C VAL A 609 -59.41 -5.48 1.31
N THR A 610 -58.61 -6.32 0.66
CA THR A 610 -57.95 -7.44 1.33
C THR A 610 -56.72 -6.93 2.06
N GLN A 611 -56.56 -7.34 3.32
CA GLN A 611 -55.32 -7.09 4.06
C GLN A 611 -54.22 -8.04 3.56
N ILE A 612 -53.06 -7.50 3.25
CA ILE A 612 -51.93 -8.26 2.75
C ILE A 612 -51.02 -8.65 3.92
N ARG A 613 -50.66 -9.93 3.98
CA ARG A 613 -49.60 -10.40 4.89
C ARG A 613 -48.22 -10.21 4.25
N ILE A 614 -47.27 -9.67 5.00
CA ILE A 614 -45.88 -9.56 4.56
C ILE A 614 -45.07 -10.64 5.29
N ARG A 615 -44.37 -11.51 4.54
CA ARG A 615 -43.72 -12.72 5.11
C ARG A 615 -42.55 -12.42 6.06
N ASN A 616 -41.84 -11.30 5.83
CA ASN A 616 -40.56 -10.97 6.47
C ASN A 616 -40.64 -9.75 7.40
N LEU A 617 -41.76 -9.58 8.10
CA LEU A 617 -42.00 -8.49 9.05
C LEU A 617 -42.63 -9.02 10.33
N GLY A 618 -41.96 -8.80 11.46
CA GLY A 618 -42.34 -9.28 12.79
C GLY A 618 -43.71 -8.78 13.27
N ARG A 619 -44.28 -9.50 14.25
CA ARG A 619 -45.63 -9.25 14.81
C ARG A 619 -45.82 -7.88 15.50
N GLY A 620 -44.75 -7.08 15.65
CA GLY A 620 -44.75 -5.79 16.35
C GLY A 620 -44.88 -4.54 15.47
N TRP A 621 -45.08 -4.69 14.15
CA TRP A 621 -45.12 -3.54 13.25
C TRP A 621 -46.52 -2.86 13.25
N PRO A 622 -46.63 -1.54 13.48
CA PRO A 622 -47.91 -0.86 13.71
C PRO A 622 -48.66 -0.49 12.42
N VAL A 623 -48.34 -1.16 11.31
CA VAL A 623 -48.71 -0.73 9.96
C VAL A 623 -49.33 -1.89 9.19
N SER A 624 -50.51 -1.67 8.61
CA SER A 624 -51.27 -2.67 7.84
C SER A 624 -51.31 -2.30 6.36
N LEU A 625 -50.94 -3.25 5.49
CA LEU A 625 -50.95 -3.10 4.04
C LEU A 625 -52.23 -3.67 3.44
N PHE A 626 -52.76 -2.99 2.42
CA PHE A 626 -54.07 -3.26 1.84
C PHE A 626 -54.03 -3.19 0.31
N THR A 627 -54.85 -4.03 -0.33
CA THR A 627 -55.04 -4.03 -1.78
C THR A 627 -56.48 -4.34 -2.18
N MET A 628 -56.86 -3.90 -3.38
CA MET A 628 -58.11 -4.29 -4.04
C MET A 628 -57.96 -5.56 -4.89
N ASP A 629 -56.74 -6.07 -5.04
CA ASP A 629 -56.49 -7.32 -5.77
C ASP A 629 -56.71 -8.53 -4.84
N SER A 630 -57.86 -9.19 -4.98
CA SER A 630 -58.25 -10.33 -4.15
C SER A 630 -57.31 -11.53 -4.26
N ASP A 631 -56.50 -11.60 -5.33
CA ASP A 631 -55.57 -12.69 -5.57
C ASP A 631 -54.24 -12.48 -4.82
N LEU A 632 -53.98 -11.24 -4.38
CA LEU A 632 -52.71 -10.84 -3.78
C LEU A 632 -52.79 -10.89 -2.25
N LYS A 633 -52.84 -12.11 -1.69
CA LYS A 633 -52.96 -12.34 -0.23
C LYS A 633 -51.64 -12.15 0.54
N GLN A 634 -50.52 -12.22 -0.16
CA GLN A 634 -49.20 -12.18 0.45
C GLN A 634 -48.17 -11.57 -0.48
N ILE A 635 -47.23 -10.79 0.08
CA ILE A 635 -46.10 -10.20 -0.65
C ILE A 635 -44.79 -10.70 -0.04
N ASP A 636 -43.83 -10.98 -0.91
CA ASP A 636 -42.42 -11.10 -0.55
C ASP A 636 -41.72 -9.80 -0.95
N MET A 637 -41.08 -9.13 0.01
CA MET A 637 -40.29 -7.93 -0.28
C MET A 637 -38.84 -8.26 0.02
N ASP A 638 -37.98 -8.05 -0.96
CA ASP A 638 -36.54 -8.22 -0.82
C ASP A 638 -35.83 -6.86 -0.91
N ILE A 639 -34.75 -6.72 -0.14
CA ILE A 639 -33.88 -5.56 -0.23
C ILE A 639 -32.77 -5.82 -1.24
N SER A 640 -32.74 -5.02 -2.30
CA SER A 640 -31.67 -4.99 -3.29
C SER A 640 -30.63 -3.91 -2.94
N PRO A 641 -29.39 -3.98 -3.47
CA PRO A 641 -28.41 -2.91 -3.30
C PRO A 641 -28.94 -1.55 -3.76
N ASN A 642 -29.72 -1.51 -4.85
CA ASN A 642 -30.32 -0.28 -5.38
C ASN A 642 -31.32 0.38 -4.41
N HIS A 643 -32.05 -0.41 -3.62
CA HIS A 643 -32.92 0.14 -2.57
C HIS A 643 -32.08 0.84 -1.49
N LEU A 644 -31.01 0.19 -1.04
CA LEU A 644 -30.12 0.74 0.00
C LEU A 644 -29.38 2.00 -0.47
N ILE A 645 -28.89 2.03 -1.71
CA ILE A 645 -28.28 3.22 -2.32
C ILE A 645 -29.26 4.40 -2.24
N ARG A 646 -30.51 4.19 -2.67
CA ARG A 646 -31.55 5.23 -2.64
C ARG A 646 -31.85 5.72 -1.23
N PHE A 647 -31.88 4.82 -0.25
CA PHE A 647 -32.11 5.18 1.15
C PHE A 647 -30.97 5.99 1.76
N LEU A 648 -29.72 5.71 1.37
CA LEU A 648 -28.53 6.46 1.78
C LEU A 648 -28.50 7.84 1.11
N ASP A 649 -28.71 7.91 -0.20
CA ASP A 649 -28.71 9.16 -0.97
C ASP A 649 -29.80 10.12 -0.50
N GLU A 650 -30.99 9.60 -0.22
CA GLU A 650 -32.13 10.37 0.29
C GLU A 650 -32.11 10.58 1.81
N ARG A 651 -31.07 10.11 2.50
CA ARG A 651 -30.86 10.28 3.96
C ARG A 651 -32.03 9.78 4.83
N LEU A 652 -32.58 8.63 4.47
CA LEU A 652 -33.71 8.01 5.17
C LEU A 652 -33.28 7.30 6.45
N PHE A 653 -32.03 6.83 6.51
CA PHE A 653 -31.48 6.17 7.69
C PHE A 653 -31.41 7.10 8.90
N ASP A 654 -31.73 6.55 10.07
CA ASP A 654 -31.42 7.16 11.33
C ASP A 654 -29.94 6.92 11.66
N VAL A 655 -29.21 8.00 11.96
CA VAL A 655 -27.76 7.96 12.14
C VAL A 655 -27.37 7.09 13.33
N ALA A 656 -28.06 7.23 14.46
CA ALA A 656 -27.78 6.49 15.67
C ALA A 656 -28.11 5.00 15.52
N LYS A 657 -29.24 4.68 14.87
CA LYS A 657 -29.57 3.29 14.59
C LYS A 657 -28.55 2.67 13.64
N LEU A 658 -28.21 3.36 12.54
CA LEU A 658 -27.25 2.89 11.53
C LEU A 658 -25.87 2.64 12.13
N GLU A 659 -25.37 3.58 12.93
CA GLU A 659 -24.15 3.42 13.68
C GLU A 659 -24.20 2.17 14.55
N ASN A 660 -25.22 2.04 15.40
CA ASN A 660 -25.37 0.90 16.31
C ASN A 660 -25.47 -0.45 15.58
N HIS A 661 -26.13 -0.51 14.43
CA HIS A 661 -26.20 -1.75 13.64
C HIS A 661 -24.85 -2.11 13.02
N LEU A 662 -24.13 -1.11 12.50
CA LEU A 662 -22.81 -1.34 11.92
C LEU A 662 -21.78 -1.68 13.00
N THR A 663 -21.89 -1.15 14.23
CA THR A 663 -20.96 -1.40 15.35
C THR A 663 -21.29 -2.60 16.23
N HIS A 664 -22.57 -2.98 16.37
CA HIS A 664 -22.99 -4.10 17.24
C HIS A 664 -23.67 -5.21 16.43
N SER A 665 -24.84 -4.95 15.85
CA SER A 665 -25.70 -6.00 15.26
C SER A 665 -25.06 -6.78 14.10
N TRP A 666 -24.26 -6.09 13.26
CA TRP A 666 -23.57 -6.71 12.13
C TRP A 666 -22.25 -7.38 12.57
N PHE A 667 -21.55 -6.78 13.54
CA PHE A 667 -20.30 -7.32 14.06
C PHE A 667 -20.49 -8.52 14.98
N GLU A 668 -21.57 -8.61 15.77
CA GLU A 668 -21.92 -9.82 16.53
C GLU A 668 -22.01 -11.07 15.64
N LYS A 669 -22.36 -10.87 14.36
CA LYS A 669 -22.48 -11.93 13.35
C LYS A 669 -21.16 -12.15 12.59
N SER A 670 -20.12 -11.38 12.88
CA SER A 670 -18.78 -11.48 12.30
C SER A 670 -17.83 -12.17 13.27
N SER A 671 -16.84 -12.89 12.76
CA SER A 671 -15.81 -13.43 13.65
C SER A 671 -14.88 -12.32 14.17
N PRO A 672 -14.39 -12.38 15.43
CA PRO A 672 -13.38 -11.43 15.92
C PRO A 672 -12.13 -11.37 15.04
N ALA A 673 -11.76 -12.51 14.44
CA ALA A 673 -10.65 -12.61 13.48
C ALA A 673 -10.89 -11.75 12.24
N TYR A 674 -12.12 -11.71 11.72
CA TYR A 674 -12.47 -10.87 10.58
C TYR A 674 -12.33 -9.37 10.91
N ILE A 675 -12.84 -8.94 12.06
CA ILE A 675 -12.72 -7.54 12.52
C ILE A 675 -11.24 -7.15 12.63
N ARG A 676 -10.44 -8.03 13.24
CA ARG A 676 -9.00 -7.86 13.36
C ARG A 676 -8.32 -7.65 12.01
N CYS A 677 -8.69 -8.42 10.98
CA CYS A 677 -8.20 -8.24 9.61
C CYS A 677 -8.62 -6.91 8.98
N MET A 678 -9.87 -6.46 9.19
CA MET A 678 -10.34 -5.19 8.65
C MET A 678 -9.60 -3.99 9.29
N LYS A 679 -9.38 -4.03 10.60
CA LYS A 679 -8.55 -3.04 11.30
C LYS A 679 -7.11 -3.05 10.81
N ALA A 680 -6.53 -4.24 10.61
CA ALA A 680 -5.18 -4.37 10.04
C ALA A 680 -5.11 -3.77 8.62
N LEU A 681 -6.12 -4.02 7.77
CA LEU A 681 -6.18 -3.41 6.44
C LEU A 681 -6.22 -1.88 6.50
N ALA A 682 -6.98 -1.30 7.44
CA ALA A 682 -7.00 0.13 7.66
C ALA A 682 -5.63 0.67 8.14
N SER A 683 -4.98 0.01 9.10
CA SER A 683 -3.63 0.38 9.55
C SER A 683 -2.61 0.35 8.42
N ALA A 684 -2.62 -0.72 7.62
CA ALA A 684 -1.73 -0.84 6.46
C ALA A 684 -1.99 0.27 5.43
N ASN A 685 -3.26 0.62 5.18
CA ASN A 685 -3.60 1.75 4.31
C ASN A 685 -3.07 3.09 4.83
N THR A 686 -3.14 3.32 6.15
CA THR A 686 -2.57 4.53 6.78
C THR A 686 -1.05 4.58 6.62
N ILE A 687 -0.35 3.48 6.86
CA ILE A 687 1.12 3.38 6.70
C ILE A 687 1.52 3.60 5.24
N TYR A 688 0.90 2.88 4.31
CA TYR A 688 1.22 3.00 2.89
C TYR A 688 0.77 4.34 2.27
N GLY A 689 -0.17 5.04 2.91
CA GLY A 689 -0.54 6.40 2.55
C GLY A 689 0.63 7.39 2.60
N SER A 690 1.67 7.13 3.40
CA SER A 690 2.89 7.95 3.44
C SER A 690 4.02 7.43 2.55
N LEU A 691 3.80 6.34 1.79
CA LEU A 691 4.83 5.63 1.02
C LEU A 691 4.51 5.63 -0.49
N PRO A 692 4.56 6.78 -1.17
CA PRO A 692 4.25 6.86 -2.59
C PRO A 692 5.18 5.99 -3.43
N GLY A 693 4.60 5.27 -4.40
CA GLY A 693 5.32 4.34 -5.27
C GLY A 693 5.80 3.06 -4.59
N ALA A 694 5.52 2.84 -3.30
CA ALA A 694 5.73 1.54 -2.68
C ALA A 694 4.78 0.51 -3.27
N THR A 695 5.28 -0.71 -3.44
CA THR A 695 4.51 -1.85 -3.95
C THR A 695 4.39 -2.93 -2.89
N VAL A 696 3.45 -3.85 -3.09
CA VAL A 696 3.24 -4.99 -2.22
C VAL A 696 3.24 -6.27 -3.05
N SER A 697 3.75 -7.35 -2.48
CA SER A 697 3.66 -8.67 -3.09
C SER A 697 2.26 -9.27 -2.87
N LEU A 698 1.59 -9.71 -3.93
CA LEU A 698 0.30 -10.43 -3.84
C LEU A 698 0.42 -11.80 -3.18
N SER A 699 1.63 -12.29 -2.91
CA SER A 699 1.85 -13.54 -2.17
C SER A 699 1.34 -13.47 -0.72
N VAL A 700 1.16 -12.26 -0.15
CA VAL A 700 0.55 -12.05 1.18
C VAL A 700 -0.84 -12.68 1.30
N LEU A 701 -1.57 -12.86 0.19
CA LEU A 701 -2.89 -13.51 0.16
C LEU A 701 -2.87 -14.96 0.64
N ARG A 702 -1.69 -15.60 0.68
CA ARG A 702 -1.53 -16.98 1.18
C ARG A 702 -1.66 -17.06 2.70
N ARG A 703 -1.72 -15.93 3.40
CA ARG A 703 -1.79 -15.84 4.87
C ARG A 703 -3.00 -15.03 5.31
N GLU A 704 -3.47 -15.29 6.52
CA GLU A 704 -4.57 -14.53 7.13
C GLU A 704 -4.03 -13.23 7.74
N LEU A 705 -4.51 -12.08 7.28
CA LEU A 705 -3.94 -10.76 7.62
C LEU A 705 -3.91 -10.51 9.13
N GLY A 706 -5.00 -10.81 9.82
CA GLY A 706 -5.14 -10.57 11.26
C GLY A 706 -4.23 -11.43 12.13
N LYS A 707 -3.67 -12.53 11.59
CA LYS A 707 -2.75 -13.42 12.32
C LYS A 707 -1.27 -13.04 12.19
N GLN A 708 -0.95 -12.02 11.39
CA GLN A 708 0.44 -11.60 11.22
C GLN A 708 0.96 -10.92 12.50
N LYS A 709 2.25 -11.09 12.81
CA LYS A 709 2.88 -10.60 14.05
C LYS A 709 2.86 -9.09 14.16
N TRP A 710 2.91 -8.39 13.03
CA TRP A 710 2.84 -6.92 13.01
C TRP A 710 1.48 -6.38 13.44
N VAL A 711 0.42 -7.20 13.39
CA VAL A 711 -0.94 -6.77 13.78
C VAL A 711 -1.03 -6.75 15.30
N PRO A 712 -1.26 -5.57 15.93
CA PRO A 712 -1.36 -5.48 17.38
C PRO A 712 -2.37 -6.46 17.95
N LYS A 713 -2.09 -7.01 19.13
CA LYS A 713 -3.09 -7.80 19.85
C LYS A 713 -4.14 -6.84 20.39
N ASP A 714 -5.43 -7.09 20.12
CA ASP A 714 -6.49 -6.35 20.78
C ASP A 714 -6.29 -6.50 22.29
N SER A 715 -6.13 -5.37 22.99
CA SER A 715 -6.03 -5.31 24.44
C SER A 715 -7.38 -5.65 25.05
N THR A 716 -7.73 -6.94 25.06
CA THR A 716 -8.91 -7.49 25.72
C THR A 716 -8.59 -8.08 27.09
N SER A 717 -7.44 -7.77 27.71
CA SER A 717 -7.09 -8.34 29.03
C SER A 717 -6.36 -7.46 30.06
N ASP A 718 -5.74 -6.32 29.71
CA ASP A 718 -5.09 -5.47 30.74
C ASP A 718 -6.01 -4.32 31.20
N SER A 719 -6.92 -4.72 32.09
CA SER A 719 -7.67 -3.99 33.13
C SER A 719 -9.11 -4.52 33.23
N MET A 720 -9.27 -5.84 33.37
CA MET A 720 -10.49 -6.41 33.95
C MET A 720 -10.44 -6.21 35.48
N CYS A 721 -10.45 -4.94 35.91
CA CYS A 721 -10.89 -4.60 37.25
C CYS A 721 -12.40 -4.38 37.10
N ASP A 722 -13.18 -5.29 37.68
CA ASP A 722 -14.65 -5.35 37.63
C ASP A 722 -15.34 -4.19 38.38
N GLU A 723 -14.79 -2.97 38.39
CA GLU A 723 -15.30 -1.90 39.26
C GLU A 723 -16.11 -0.80 38.57
N ASP A 724 -16.09 -0.62 37.24
CA ASP A 724 -16.87 0.46 36.60
C ASP A 724 -17.52 0.03 35.27
N GLU A 725 -18.56 -0.81 35.33
CA GLU A 725 -19.45 -1.06 34.17
C GLU A 725 -20.39 0.13 33.86
N ASP A 726 -20.49 1.10 34.76
CA ASP A 726 -21.39 2.27 34.64
C ASP A 726 -20.71 3.56 34.13
N ASP A 727 -19.41 3.53 33.79
CA ASP A 727 -18.72 4.70 33.23
C ASP A 727 -18.93 4.80 31.71
N ASP A 728 -19.78 5.74 31.29
CA ASP A 728 -20.06 6.09 29.89
C ASP A 728 -18.76 6.26 29.08
N PHE A 729 -17.67 6.73 29.68
CA PHE A 729 -16.38 6.96 29.01
C PHE A 729 -15.67 5.66 28.60
N VAL A 730 -15.79 4.60 29.40
CA VAL A 730 -15.23 3.26 29.12
C VAL A 730 -16.01 2.58 27.99
N MET A 731 -17.33 2.73 27.98
CA MET A 731 -18.21 2.21 26.93
C MET A 731 -18.00 2.93 25.59
N ILE A 732 -17.78 4.24 25.61
CA ILE A 732 -17.39 5.07 24.46
C ILE A 732 -16.05 4.56 23.87
N LYS A 733 -14.99 4.40 24.68
CA LYS A 733 -13.70 3.84 24.25
C LYS A 733 -13.79 2.41 23.67
N ARG A 734 -14.74 1.59 24.13
CA ARG A 734 -14.99 0.24 23.58
C ARG A 734 -15.64 0.31 22.19
N ARG A 735 -16.60 1.23 21.98
CA ARG A 735 -17.30 1.43 20.69
C ARG A 735 -16.45 2.08 19.60
N HIS A 736 -15.45 2.88 19.96
CA HIS A 736 -14.56 3.58 19.01
C HIS A 736 -13.64 2.62 18.22
N ARG A 737 -13.31 1.45 18.76
CA ARG A 737 -12.24 0.56 18.25
C ARG A 737 -12.62 -0.37 17.09
N PHE A 738 -13.84 -0.32 16.56
CA PHE A 738 -14.33 -1.27 15.55
C PHE A 738 -14.10 -0.83 14.10
N PHE A 739 -14.06 0.48 13.83
CA PHE A 739 -13.88 1.01 12.48
C PHE A 739 -12.45 1.44 12.18
N GLU A 740 -11.75 1.94 13.19
CA GLU A 740 -10.40 2.49 13.04
C GLU A 740 -9.36 1.40 12.83
N GLY A 741 -8.25 1.79 12.19
CA GLY A 741 -7.02 1.01 12.28
C GLY A 741 -6.49 1.01 13.71
N TYR A 742 -5.55 0.11 13.97
CA TYR A 742 -4.74 0.18 15.18
C TYR A 742 -3.88 1.43 15.20
N GLU A 743 -3.72 2.01 16.38
CA GLU A 743 -2.59 2.87 16.68
C GLU A 743 -1.31 2.03 16.53
N VAL A 744 -0.44 2.48 15.63
CA VAL A 744 0.82 1.81 15.30
C VAL A 744 1.96 2.76 15.58
N ASP A 745 3.06 2.24 16.09
CA ASP A 745 4.31 2.97 16.24
C ASP A 745 5.24 2.71 15.03
N ARG A 746 6.48 3.21 15.12
CA ARG A 746 7.51 2.98 14.09
C ARG A 746 7.78 1.51 13.85
N ALA A 747 7.91 0.72 14.91
CA ALA A 747 8.29 -0.69 14.84
C ALA A 747 7.20 -1.52 14.15
N HIS A 748 5.94 -1.27 14.49
CA HIS A 748 4.77 -1.84 13.81
C HIS A 748 4.69 -1.40 12.35
N GLY A 749 4.99 -0.13 12.06
CA GLY A 749 5.07 0.40 10.70
C GLY A 749 6.10 -0.33 9.84
N LEU A 750 7.34 -0.46 10.33
CA LEU A 750 8.42 -1.15 9.63
C LEU A 750 8.15 -2.65 9.48
N SER A 751 7.57 -3.29 10.49
CA SER A 751 7.18 -4.70 10.44
C SER A 751 6.06 -4.95 9.41
N CYS A 752 5.05 -4.07 9.35
CA CYS A 752 4.01 -4.09 8.33
C CYS A 752 4.60 -3.95 6.92
N VAL A 753 5.50 -2.98 6.71
CA VAL A 753 6.17 -2.79 5.41
C VAL A 753 7.00 -4.02 5.06
N ALA A 754 7.77 -4.59 5.99
CA ALA A 754 8.55 -5.80 5.76
C ALA A 754 7.67 -6.96 5.28
N PHE A 755 6.49 -7.17 5.89
CA PHE A 755 5.54 -8.21 5.50
C PHE A 755 5.01 -8.01 4.07
N PHE A 756 4.51 -6.82 3.76
CA PHE A 756 3.93 -6.54 2.45
C PHE A 756 4.98 -6.42 1.33
N GLU A 757 6.17 -5.91 1.65
CA GLU A 757 7.28 -5.75 0.72
C GLU A 757 7.87 -7.10 0.33
N THR A 758 8.05 -8.01 1.28
CA THR A 758 8.66 -9.33 1.04
C THR A 758 7.62 -10.38 0.61
N GLY A 759 6.39 -10.24 1.08
CA GLY A 759 5.30 -11.18 0.84
C GLY A 759 5.31 -12.44 1.72
N SER A 760 6.42 -12.70 2.44
CA SER A 760 6.63 -13.91 3.24
C SER A 760 7.22 -13.65 4.63
N LEU A 761 7.95 -12.57 4.86
CA LEU A 761 8.59 -12.34 6.15
C LEU A 761 7.61 -11.69 7.14
N ASP A 762 7.23 -12.45 8.17
CA ASP A 762 6.39 -11.97 9.27
C ASP A 762 7.24 -11.87 10.55
N LEU A 763 7.92 -10.72 10.68
CA LEU A 763 8.86 -10.40 11.77
C LEU A 763 8.12 -9.68 12.91
N SER A 764 8.50 -9.94 14.17
CA SER A 764 7.87 -9.26 15.31
C SER A 764 8.20 -7.76 15.29
N PRO A 765 7.28 -6.85 15.67
CA PRO A 765 7.61 -5.45 15.92
C PRO A 765 8.83 -5.26 16.81
N ASP A 766 9.03 -6.09 17.83
CA ASP A 766 10.22 -6.02 18.73
C ASP A 766 11.55 -6.12 17.98
N SER A 767 11.56 -6.75 16.79
CA SER A 767 12.76 -6.81 15.95
C SER A 767 13.13 -5.46 15.33
N PHE A 768 12.28 -4.43 15.45
CA PHE A 768 12.43 -3.11 14.85
C PHE A 768 12.65 -1.98 15.86
N ASP A 769 12.76 -2.29 17.16
CA ASP A 769 12.85 -1.28 18.24
C ASP A 769 13.96 -0.26 17.99
N ASN A 770 15.17 -0.71 17.61
CA ASN A 770 16.31 0.14 17.33
C ASN A 770 16.57 0.34 15.82
N VAL A 771 15.59 0.03 14.97
CA VAL A 771 15.77 0.10 13.52
C VAL A 771 15.40 1.49 13.00
N LEU A 772 16.36 2.17 12.36
CA LEU A 772 16.18 3.50 11.79
C LEU A 772 15.55 3.47 10.40
N ALA A 773 15.85 2.42 9.63
CA ALA A 773 15.29 2.16 8.32
C ALA A 773 15.46 0.69 7.93
N ILE A 774 14.66 0.25 6.97
CA ILE A 774 14.83 -1.03 6.28
C ILE A 774 15.17 -0.82 4.80
N SER A 775 16.05 -1.65 4.26
CA SER A 775 16.36 -1.68 2.81
C SER A 775 15.90 -3.00 2.21
N SER A 776 15.15 -2.92 1.12
CA SER A 776 14.68 -4.06 0.33
C SER A 776 14.63 -3.68 -1.15
N GLY A 777 15.22 -4.49 -2.01
CA GLY A 777 15.24 -4.25 -3.45
C GLY A 777 15.84 -2.89 -3.83
N ASN A 778 15.02 -2.00 -4.40
CA ASN A 778 15.40 -0.64 -4.78
C ASN A 778 14.86 0.45 -3.84
N SER A 779 14.39 0.05 -2.65
CA SER A 779 13.73 0.96 -1.70
C SER A 779 14.40 0.94 -0.34
N ILE A 780 14.54 2.12 0.26
CA ILE A 780 14.79 2.31 1.69
C ILE A 780 13.52 2.91 2.30
N PHE A 781 13.03 2.30 3.37
CA PHE A 781 11.90 2.80 4.15
C PHE A 781 12.45 3.28 5.50
N ALA A 782 12.43 4.59 5.71
CA ALA A 782 13.01 5.23 6.89
C ALA A 782 11.94 5.96 7.69
N SER A 783 12.17 6.11 9.00
CA SER A 783 11.35 6.98 9.84
C SER A 783 11.33 8.40 9.28
N LYS A 784 10.16 9.05 9.19
CA LYS A 784 10.12 10.46 8.77
C LYS A 784 10.91 11.36 9.73
N SER A 785 10.99 10.98 11.01
CA SER A 785 11.69 11.73 12.05
C SER A 785 13.19 11.94 11.80
N ILE A 786 13.84 11.08 11.00
CA ILE A 786 15.27 11.21 10.65
C ILE A 786 15.49 11.91 9.31
N LEU A 787 14.41 12.29 8.62
CA LEU A 787 14.41 12.93 7.30
C LEU A 787 13.72 14.30 7.30
N CYS A 788 13.37 14.81 8.48
CA CYS A 788 12.79 16.13 8.66
C CYS A 788 13.56 16.91 9.72
N ASP A 789 13.17 18.17 9.88
CA ASP A 789 13.67 18.99 10.97
C ASP A 789 13.31 18.38 12.33
N PRO A 790 14.24 18.36 13.32
CA PRO A 790 13.98 17.78 14.63
C PRO A 790 12.80 18.44 15.37
N TRP A 791 12.37 19.64 14.97
CA TRP A 791 11.21 20.32 15.52
C TRP A 791 9.86 19.72 15.06
N GLU A 792 9.75 19.23 13.81
CA GLU A 792 8.49 18.85 13.17
C GLU A 792 7.74 17.69 13.85
N ASN A 793 8.44 16.88 14.67
CA ASN A 793 7.92 15.76 15.45
C ASN A 793 6.79 14.96 14.76
N PRO A 794 7.08 14.33 13.61
CA PRO A 794 6.06 13.58 12.86
C PRO A 794 5.50 12.41 13.68
N GLU A 795 4.30 11.97 13.35
CA GLU A 795 3.65 10.83 14.00
C GLU A 795 4.54 9.58 13.91
N PRO A 796 4.64 8.76 14.98
CA PRO A 796 5.64 7.68 15.07
C PRO A 796 5.61 6.65 13.93
N TYR A 797 4.44 6.38 13.35
CA TYR A 797 4.27 5.44 12.23
C TYR A 797 4.59 6.03 10.86
N LYS A 798 4.79 7.35 10.73
CA LYS A 798 5.04 7.98 9.44
C LYS A 798 6.43 7.59 8.95
N LEU A 799 6.43 6.76 7.92
CA LEU A 799 7.61 6.36 7.18
C LEU A 799 7.70 7.13 5.87
N GLN A 800 8.91 7.23 5.32
CA GLN A 800 9.18 7.75 3.99
C GLN A 800 9.93 6.70 3.17
N ARG A 801 9.47 6.48 1.95
CA ARG A 801 10.16 5.64 0.96
C ARG A 801 11.13 6.48 0.16
N LEU A 802 12.37 6.03 0.06
CA LEU A 802 13.40 6.56 -0.82
C LEU A 802 13.70 5.53 -1.92
N THR A 803 13.85 5.99 -3.17
CA THR A 803 14.39 5.17 -4.26
C THR A 803 15.90 5.05 -4.06
N ALA A 804 16.28 4.12 -3.20
CA ALA A 804 17.62 3.93 -2.68
C ALA A 804 17.79 2.48 -2.21
N ASN A 805 19.03 2.02 -2.12
CA ASN A 805 19.36 0.74 -1.48
C ASN A 805 20.79 0.78 -0.95
N ILE A 806 21.14 -0.24 -0.17
CA ILE A 806 22.48 -0.40 0.41
C ILE A 806 23.31 -1.51 -0.26
N GLY A 807 22.82 -2.07 -1.38
CA GLY A 807 23.51 -3.13 -2.13
C GLY A 807 23.64 -4.47 -1.41
N ARG A 808 22.70 -4.80 -0.51
CA ARG A 808 22.67 -6.07 0.25
C ARG A 808 21.47 -6.95 -0.12
N PRO A 809 21.61 -8.29 -0.06
CA PRO A 809 20.53 -9.22 -0.36
C PRO A 809 19.46 -9.26 0.74
N GLY A 810 18.26 -9.69 0.36
CA GLY A 810 17.14 -9.87 1.29
C GLY A 810 16.68 -8.54 1.90
N LEU A 811 16.18 -8.63 3.13
CA LEU A 811 15.74 -7.48 3.91
C LEU A 811 16.84 -7.06 4.91
N SER A 812 17.35 -5.84 4.78
CA SER A 812 18.36 -5.30 5.71
C SER A 812 17.73 -4.35 6.72
N LEU A 813 17.90 -4.61 8.01
CA LEU A 813 17.43 -3.77 9.12
C LEU A 813 18.61 -2.93 9.62
N LEU A 814 18.56 -1.62 9.41
CA LEU A 814 19.64 -0.71 9.77
C LEU A 814 19.55 -0.32 11.25
N ILE A 815 20.56 -0.71 12.03
CA ILE A 815 20.64 -0.44 13.47
C ILE A 815 21.86 0.45 13.79
N PRO A 816 21.78 1.36 14.76
CA PRO A 816 22.91 2.17 15.19
C PRO A 816 23.97 1.34 15.94
N PRO A 817 25.22 1.81 16.04
CA PRO A 817 26.24 1.16 16.86
C PRO A 817 25.92 1.33 18.36
N ILE A 818 26.32 0.36 19.18
CA ILE A 818 26.09 0.39 20.64
C ILE A 818 26.71 1.64 21.30
N ASN A 819 27.92 2.02 20.87
CA ASN A 819 28.66 3.16 21.40
C ASN A 819 29.08 4.10 20.26
N PRO A 820 28.22 5.05 19.87
CA PRO A 820 28.57 6.05 18.86
C PRO A 820 29.75 6.89 19.34
N LYS A 821 30.75 7.11 18.48
CA LYS A 821 31.98 7.84 18.84
C LYS A 821 31.85 9.31 18.53
N MET A 822 32.60 10.13 19.25
CA MET A 822 32.67 11.57 19.00
C MET A 822 34.13 12.02 19.06
N ARG A 823 34.49 12.96 18.17
CA ARG A 823 35.79 13.60 18.16
C ARG A 823 36.05 14.24 19.51
N GLN A 824 37.21 13.96 20.07
CA GLN A 824 37.64 14.55 21.34
C GLN A 824 38.20 15.97 21.10
N PRO A 825 38.13 16.87 22.10
CA PRO A 825 38.83 18.14 22.05
C PRO A 825 40.34 17.92 21.82
N GLU A 826 40.95 18.71 20.92
CA GLU A 826 42.39 18.65 20.65
C GLU A 826 43.18 19.35 21.77
N PHE A 827 43.55 18.62 22.83
CA PHE A 827 44.33 19.17 23.95
C PHE A 827 45.76 19.59 23.56
N ASP A 828 46.29 19.06 22.45
CA ASP A 828 47.63 19.38 21.93
C ASP A 828 47.64 20.60 20.99
N SER A 829 46.47 21.21 20.75
CA SER A 829 46.32 22.41 19.92
C SER A 829 46.26 23.65 20.80
N TRP A 830 47.10 24.65 20.50
CA TRP A 830 47.09 25.94 21.21
C TRP A 830 45.91 26.84 20.81
N LYS A 831 45.08 26.41 19.84
CA LYS A 831 43.93 27.19 19.36
C LYS A 831 42.83 27.16 20.41
N VAL A 832 42.67 28.29 21.12
CA VAL A 832 41.57 28.51 22.05
C VAL A 832 40.24 28.55 21.29
N VAL A 833 39.27 27.75 21.72
CA VAL A 833 37.89 27.84 21.27
C VAL A 833 37.28 29.09 21.91
N ASN A 834 36.94 30.10 21.10
CA ASN A 834 36.37 31.35 21.59
C ASN A 834 34.84 31.25 21.57
N HIS A 835 34.20 31.34 22.73
CA HIS A 835 32.75 31.42 22.83
C HIS A 835 32.28 32.87 22.84
N GLU A 836 31.94 33.38 21.66
CA GLU A 836 31.43 34.75 21.53
C GLU A 836 30.02 34.90 22.14
N PRO A 837 29.71 36.02 22.81
CA PRO A 837 28.37 36.26 23.34
C PRO A 837 27.31 36.24 22.24
N PHE A 838 26.17 35.62 22.54
CA PHE A 838 25.08 35.51 21.58
C PHE A 838 24.50 36.89 21.21
N ASP A 839 24.47 37.16 19.90
CA ASP A 839 24.13 38.47 19.34
C ASP A 839 22.64 38.67 19.05
N GLY A 840 21.83 37.61 19.17
CA GLY A 840 20.40 37.63 18.89
C GLY A 840 20.01 37.29 17.46
N GLY A 841 20.99 37.05 16.58
CA GLY A 841 20.76 36.71 15.18
C GLY A 841 20.58 35.22 14.94
N SER A 842 19.65 34.89 14.04
CA SER A 842 19.60 33.60 13.36
C SER A 842 20.39 33.72 12.06
N LYS A 843 21.35 32.83 11.85
CA LYS A 843 22.12 32.66 10.60
C LYS A 843 22.50 31.19 10.51
N ASP A 844 22.74 30.66 9.31
CA ASP A 844 23.33 29.32 9.17
C ASP A 844 24.86 29.41 9.18
N HIS A 845 25.47 28.99 10.29
CA HIS A 845 26.92 28.82 10.39
C HIS A 845 27.39 27.39 10.08
N PHE A 846 26.46 26.46 9.88
CA PHE A 846 26.70 25.03 9.69
C PHE A 846 26.42 24.56 8.26
N SER A 847 26.47 25.45 7.27
CA SER A 847 26.17 25.18 5.86
C SER A 847 26.97 24.03 5.23
N ASN A 848 28.18 23.75 5.73
CA ASN A 848 29.04 22.64 5.29
C ASN A 848 28.77 21.31 6.02
N THR A 849 27.74 21.25 6.87
CA THR A 849 27.41 20.04 7.64
C THR A 849 26.71 19.02 6.76
N SER A 850 27.15 17.77 6.85
CA SER A 850 26.51 16.61 6.23
C SER A 850 26.43 15.44 7.20
N ILE A 851 25.46 14.55 6.96
CA ILE A 851 25.39 13.25 7.63
C ILE A 851 25.62 12.18 6.56
N HIS A 852 26.67 11.40 6.70
CA HIS A 852 27.03 10.30 5.81
C HIS A 852 26.64 8.97 6.44
N LEU A 853 26.14 8.05 5.61
CA LEU A 853 25.81 6.71 6.04
C LEU A 853 26.94 5.75 5.68
N SER A 854 27.46 5.04 6.66
CA SER A 854 28.40 3.94 6.44
C SER A 854 28.00 2.70 7.24
N PHE A 855 28.60 1.55 6.92
CA PHE A 855 28.26 0.27 7.53
C PHE A 855 29.49 -0.36 8.14
N THR A 856 29.36 -0.97 9.31
CA THR A 856 30.43 -1.77 9.89
C THR A 856 30.41 -3.19 9.28
N LYS A 857 31.28 -4.07 9.77
CA LYS A 857 31.27 -5.49 9.38
C LYS A 857 30.29 -6.33 10.20
N TYR A 858 29.61 -5.73 11.18
CA TYR A 858 28.68 -6.45 12.04
C TYR A 858 27.37 -6.71 11.31
N GLU A 859 27.06 -8.01 11.20
CA GLU A 859 25.81 -8.51 10.64
C GLU A 859 25.29 -9.64 11.51
N SER A 860 23.98 -9.65 11.77
CA SER A 860 23.34 -10.72 12.53
C SER A 860 21.97 -11.07 11.93
N PRO A 861 21.62 -12.36 11.79
CA PRO A 861 20.28 -12.75 11.37
C PRO A 861 19.21 -12.20 12.31
N VAL A 862 18.08 -11.77 11.75
CA VAL A 862 16.93 -11.29 12.54
C VAL A 862 16.17 -12.50 13.10
N PRO A 863 15.71 -12.47 14.36
CA PRO A 863 14.87 -13.54 14.92
C PRO A 863 13.65 -13.84 14.05
N GLY A 864 13.47 -15.10 13.67
CA GLY A 864 12.38 -15.54 12.79
C GLY A 864 12.63 -15.38 11.29
N ALA A 865 13.78 -14.83 10.88
CA ALA A 865 14.21 -14.75 9.48
C ALA A 865 15.10 -15.93 9.04
N VAL A 866 15.34 -16.88 9.94
CA VAL A 866 16.13 -18.09 9.69
C VAL A 866 15.24 -19.31 9.84
N HIS A 867 15.19 -20.14 8.81
CA HIS A 867 14.52 -21.43 8.83
C HIS A 867 15.54 -22.55 9.06
N HIS A 868 15.24 -23.47 9.98
CA HIS A 868 16.13 -24.60 10.24
C HIS A 868 16.40 -25.39 8.95
N GLY A 869 17.68 -25.52 8.59
CA GLY A 869 18.13 -26.20 7.38
C GLY A 869 18.29 -25.32 6.14
N ALA A 870 17.80 -24.07 6.12
CA ALA A 870 18.04 -23.13 5.02
C ALA A 870 19.46 -22.55 5.07
N GLN A 871 20.12 -22.38 3.92
CA GLN A 871 21.48 -21.81 3.85
C GLN A 871 21.52 -20.28 3.86
N ASP A 872 20.47 -19.63 3.36
CA ASP A 872 20.40 -18.17 3.22
C ASP A 872 19.52 -17.55 4.31
N VAL A 873 19.90 -16.36 4.75
CA VAL A 873 19.17 -15.56 5.74
C VAL A 873 18.30 -14.56 4.98
N GLU A 874 17.00 -14.56 5.24
CA GLU A 874 16.06 -13.70 4.50
C GLU A 874 16.06 -12.25 5.03
N ALA A 875 16.41 -12.04 6.30
CA ALA A 875 16.56 -10.72 6.90
C ALA A 875 17.71 -10.62 7.91
N THR A 876 18.47 -9.53 7.83
CA THR A 876 19.73 -9.33 8.57
C THR A 876 19.79 -7.93 9.19
N TYR A 877 20.24 -7.86 10.44
CA TYR A 877 20.65 -6.61 11.07
C TYR A 877 21.99 -6.14 10.50
N VAL A 878 22.06 -4.88 10.09
CA VAL A 878 23.27 -4.24 9.58
C VAL A 878 23.59 -3.06 10.48
N GLU A 879 24.73 -3.14 11.17
CA GLU A 879 25.18 -2.01 12.00
C GLU A 879 25.62 -0.85 11.12
N THR A 880 25.02 0.30 11.38
CA THR A 880 24.94 1.45 10.50
C THR A 880 25.38 2.70 11.25
N LEU A 881 26.45 3.34 10.77
CA LEU A 881 26.99 4.57 11.34
C LEU A 881 26.35 5.76 10.61
N ALA A 882 25.63 6.60 11.33
CA ALA A 882 25.26 7.94 10.85
C ALA A 882 26.35 8.92 11.30
N GLN A 883 27.19 9.34 10.36
CA GLN A 883 28.42 10.09 10.63
C GLN A 883 28.24 11.56 10.27
N VAL A 884 28.35 12.44 11.26
CA VAL A 884 28.34 13.89 11.08
C VAL A 884 29.70 14.34 10.59
N HIS A 885 29.70 15.13 9.53
CA HIS A 885 30.89 15.74 8.93
C HIS A 885 30.74 17.26 8.79
N GLU A 886 31.86 17.95 8.94
CA GLU A 886 32.05 19.34 8.56
C GLU A 886 32.96 19.38 7.33
N GLY A 887 32.37 19.47 6.14
CA GLY A 887 33.10 19.25 4.91
C GLY A 887 33.80 17.87 4.92
N PRO A 888 35.14 17.80 4.77
CA PRO A 888 35.86 16.52 4.81
C PRO A 888 36.13 15.99 6.23
N LYS A 889 35.94 16.80 7.28
CA LYS A 889 36.31 16.43 8.65
C LYS A 889 35.18 15.65 9.32
N TRP A 890 35.50 14.50 9.89
CA TRP A 890 34.58 13.76 10.76
C TRP A 890 34.41 14.47 12.10
N VAL A 891 33.18 14.46 12.63
CA VAL A 891 32.79 15.09 13.90
C VAL A 891 32.35 14.03 14.91
N ALA A 892 31.32 13.25 14.58
CA ALA A 892 30.75 12.24 15.47
C ALA A 892 29.96 11.20 14.68
N ASP A 893 29.91 9.97 15.19
CA ASP A 893 28.86 9.01 14.89
C ASP A 893 27.70 9.27 15.88
N VAL A 894 26.48 9.33 15.38
CA VAL A 894 25.30 9.71 16.18
C VAL A 894 24.18 8.67 16.08
N ASP A 895 23.51 8.42 17.21
CA ASP A 895 22.22 7.73 17.23
C ASP A 895 21.09 8.75 17.22
N ILE A 896 20.64 9.09 16.01
CA ILE A 896 19.60 10.10 15.79
C ILE A 896 18.28 9.67 16.43
N LEU A 897 17.94 8.38 16.39
CA LEU A 897 16.67 7.91 16.95
C LEU A 897 16.65 8.01 18.46
N ALA A 898 17.70 7.52 19.12
CA ALA A 898 17.84 7.63 20.57
C ALA A 898 17.87 9.09 21.01
N ALA A 899 18.57 9.96 20.27
CA ALA A 899 18.60 11.38 20.58
C ALA A 899 17.21 12.05 20.52
N LEU A 900 16.42 11.76 19.47
CA LEU A 900 15.08 12.32 19.30
C LEU A 900 14.05 11.81 20.32
N GLN A 901 14.30 10.63 20.91
CA GLN A 901 13.48 10.01 21.95
C GLN A 901 13.97 10.33 23.38
N SER A 902 15.14 10.95 23.52
CA SER A 902 15.74 11.26 24.82
C SER A 902 14.92 12.28 25.60
N SER A 903 14.85 12.09 26.92
CA SER A 903 14.25 13.06 27.83
C SER A 903 15.01 14.39 27.89
N LEU A 904 16.28 14.39 27.45
CA LEU A 904 17.14 15.58 27.35
C LEU A 904 16.76 16.49 26.17
N LEU A 905 16.02 15.98 25.17
CA LEU A 905 15.58 16.78 24.04
C LEU A 905 14.19 17.35 24.30
N LYS A 906 14.07 18.68 24.27
CA LYS A 906 12.82 19.42 24.46
C LYS A 906 12.49 20.20 23.19
N ARG A 907 11.31 19.97 22.63
CA ARG A 907 10.79 20.77 21.52
C ARG A 907 9.99 21.93 22.09
N VAL A 908 10.39 23.15 21.81
CA VAL A 908 9.65 24.34 22.24
C VAL A 908 8.47 24.52 21.29
N ALA A 909 7.24 24.56 21.83
CA ALA A 909 6.02 24.55 21.04
C ALA A 909 5.09 25.67 21.52
N PHE A 910 4.83 26.65 20.67
CA PHE A 910 3.94 27.77 20.99
C PHE A 910 2.65 27.69 20.16
N PRO A 911 1.46 27.79 20.78
CA PRO A 911 0.19 27.60 20.07
C PRO A 911 -0.20 28.76 19.16
N ASN A 912 0.37 29.96 19.34
CA ASN A 912 0.07 31.16 18.55
C ASN A 912 1.35 31.82 18.02
N GLU A 913 1.23 32.63 16.96
CA GLU A 913 2.30 33.55 16.55
C GLU A 913 2.66 34.50 17.70
N CYS A 914 3.85 35.10 17.64
CA CYS A 914 4.39 36.01 18.65
C CYS A 914 3.58 37.33 18.72
N GLU A 915 2.33 37.27 19.20
CA GLU A 915 1.38 38.38 19.20
C GLU A 915 1.34 39.11 20.55
N GLY A 916 1.30 40.45 20.51
CA GLY A 916 0.97 41.27 21.67
C GLY A 916 2.10 41.60 22.65
N HIS A 917 3.36 41.25 22.36
CA HIS A 917 4.50 41.72 23.17
C HIS A 917 5.71 42.17 22.36
N VAL A 918 6.55 43.02 22.97
CA VAL A 918 7.84 43.43 22.40
C VAL A 918 8.70 42.19 22.10
N ILE A 919 9.10 42.05 20.84
CA ILE A 919 9.97 40.97 20.36
C ILE A 919 11.32 41.10 21.06
N ARG A 920 11.79 39.98 21.63
CA ARG A 920 13.08 39.94 22.31
C ARG A 920 14.04 39.06 21.52
N HIS A 921 15.09 39.69 21.01
CA HIS A 921 16.10 39.01 20.20
C HIS A 921 17.17 38.29 21.03
N LYS A 922 17.29 38.58 22.34
CA LYS A 922 18.27 37.94 23.24
C LYS A 922 17.62 37.37 24.50
N PRO A 923 18.17 36.27 25.06
CA PRO A 923 17.75 35.76 26.37
C PRO A 923 18.13 36.71 27.52
N ARG A 924 17.48 36.56 28.67
CA ARG A 924 17.81 37.24 29.95
C ARG A 924 19.03 36.67 30.65
N PHE A 925 19.39 35.44 30.34
CA PHE A 925 20.56 34.76 30.88
C PHE A 925 21.76 34.88 29.93
N PRO A 926 23.00 34.76 30.43
CA PRO A 926 24.19 34.70 29.57
C PRO A 926 24.10 33.52 28.61
N ALA A 927 24.27 33.80 27.32
CA ALA A 927 24.31 32.79 26.28
C ALA A 927 25.45 33.11 25.30
N ALA A 928 26.12 32.08 24.82
CA ALA A 928 27.16 32.15 23.80
C ALA A 928 26.64 31.58 22.48
N SER A 929 27.13 32.12 21.36
CA SER A 929 26.91 31.52 20.04
C SER A 929 27.73 30.24 19.93
N ILE A 930 27.18 29.23 19.26
CA ILE A 930 27.91 28.05 18.78
C ILE A 930 27.82 28.10 17.26
N ASP A 931 28.92 28.43 16.61
CA ASP A 931 28.98 28.68 15.16
C ASP A 931 29.79 27.63 14.39
N ASN A 932 30.45 26.71 15.07
CA ASN A 932 31.22 25.64 14.43
C ASN A 932 31.22 24.39 15.32
N TRP A 933 31.74 23.30 14.76
CA TRP A 933 31.77 22.02 15.45
C TRP A 933 32.82 21.96 16.57
N GLU A 934 33.87 22.78 16.54
CA GLU A 934 34.81 22.91 17.65
C GLU A 934 34.13 23.50 18.90
N GLU A 935 33.38 24.59 18.76
CA GLU A 935 32.55 25.19 19.82
C GLU A 935 31.40 24.30 20.28
N MET A 936 30.94 23.37 19.44
CA MET A 936 29.93 22.40 19.82
C MET A 936 30.54 21.26 20.66
N ILE A 937 31.71 20.77 20.26
CA ILE A 937 32.42 19.68 20.97
C ILE A 937 32.95 20.17 22.31
N ASP A 938 33.64 21.31 22.33
CA ASP A 938 34.05 22.02 23.55
C ASP A 938 33.02 23.10 23.84
N SER A 939 31.85 22.70 24.34
CA SER A 939 30.72 23.63 24.44
C SER A 939 30.75 24.53 25.69
N PRO A 940 30.16 25.74 25.60
CA PRO A 940 30.36 26.80 26.58
C PRO A 940 29.89 26.41 27.97
N GLY A 941 30.49 27.03 28.99
CA GLY A 941 30.06 26.91 30.39
C GLY A 941 28.73 27.62 30.70
N THR A 942 28.22 28.42 29.77
CA THR A 942 26.89 29.05 29.80
C THR A 942 25.97 28.41 28.76
N ALA A 943 24.74 28.91 28.62
CA ALA A 943 23.85 28.50 27.56
C ALA A 943 24.51 28.66 26.19
N GLY A 944 24.37 27.66 25.33
CA GLY A 944 24.91 27.67 23.97
C GLY A 944 23.78 27.79 22.96
N VAL A 945 23.91 28.66 21.97
CA VAL A 945 22.93 28.84 20.89
C VAL A 945 23.56 28.43 19.57
N VAL A 946 23.16 27.26 19.07
CA VAL A 946 23.56 26.76 17.75
C VAL A 946 22.78 27.50 16.69
N ARG A 947 23.47 28.16 15.77
CA ARG A 947 22.87 28.96 14.69
C ARG A 947 22.89 28.18 13.37
N ALA A 948 21.80 27.50 13.06
CA ALA A 948 21.68 26.61 11.89
C ALA A 948 20.37 26.87 11.13
N GLU A 949 20.06 28.14 10.91
CA GLU A 949 18.80 28.59 10.32
C GLU A 949 18.53 27.94 8.95
N ASP A 950 17.30 27.44 8.77
CA ASP A 950 16.85 26.73 7.55
C ASP A 950 17.71 25.52 7.12
N ASN A 951 18.60 25.03 7.99
CA ASN A 951 19.46 23.87 7.73
C ASN A 951 19.09 22.69 8.64
N PHE A 952 18.02 21.98 8.27
CA PHE A 952 17.50 20.89 9.10
C PHE A 952 18.53 19.76 9.36
N VAL A 953 19.47 19.53 8.43
CA VAL A 953 20.52 18.51 8.59
C VAL A 953 21.50 18.92 9.70
N ALA A 954 21.92 20.19 9.71
CA ALA A 954 22.75 20.73 10.78
C ALA A 954 22.02 20.74 12.12
N ARG A 955 20.74 21.14 12.14
CA ARG A 955 19.91 21.14 13.35
C ARG A 955 19.74 19.73 13.92
N LEU A 956 19.50 18.73 13.06
CA LEU A 956 19.39 17.32 13.45
C LEU A 956 20.71 16.77 13.98
N ALA A 957 21.82 17.05 13.30
CA ALA A 957 23.15 16.64 13.74
C ALA A 957 23.53 17.27 15.07
N ALA A 958 23.35 18.59 15.22
CA ALA A 958 23.66 19.32 16.44
C ALA A 958 22.79 18.85 17.62
N ALA A 959 21.51 18.60 17.39
CA ALA A 959 20.62 18.01 18.40
C ALA A 959 21.14 16.65 18.88
N ALA A 960 21.52 15.77 17.96
CA ALA A 960 22.03 14.45 18.30
C ALA A 960 23.36 14.50 19.07
N VAL A 961 24.31 15.33 18.62
CA VAL A 961 25.60 15.53 19.29
C VAL A 961 25.41 16.13 20.69
N SER A 962 24.53 17.13 20.84
CA SER A 962 24.23 17.76 22.14
C SER A 962 23.69 16.76 23.16
N VAL A 963 22.73 15.92 22.74
CA VAL A 963 22.16 14.89 23.60
C VAL A 963 23.19 13.81 23.94
N GLN A 964 24.05 13.43 23.00
CA GLN A 964 25.13 12.46 23.22
C GLN A 964 26.20 12.98 24.20
N GLN A 965 26.39 14.30 24.30
CA GLN A 965 27.20 14.95 25.35
C GLN A 965 26.50 14.98 26.73
N GLY A 966 25.24 14.51 26.82
CA GLY A 966 24.45 14.54 28.05
C GLY A 966 23.87 15.93 28.37
N LYS A 967 23.81 16.84 27.40
CA LYS A 967 23.29 18.20 27.61
C LYS A 967 21.77 18.26 27.42
N LEU A 968 21.13 19.17 28.16
CA LEU A 968 19.73 19.51 27.95
C LEU A 968 19.61 20.34 26.67
N THR A 969 18.88 19.83 25.68
CA THR A 969 18.81 20.39 24.32
C THR A 969 17.41 20.90 24.01
N PHE A 970 17.29 22.16 23.63
CA PHE A 970 16.04 22.80 23.24
C PHE A 970 16.01 23.02 21.72
N ILE A 971 15.03 22.44 21.03
CA ILE A 971 14.81 22.68 19.60
C ILE A 971 13.82 23.83 19.45
N LEU A 972 14.26 24.91 18.81
CA LEU A 972 13.46 26.12 18.65
C LEU A 972 12.63 26.09 17.35
N PRO A 973 11.42 26.65 17.32
CA PRO A 973 10.70 26.91 16.07
C PRO A 973 11.29 28.11 15.31
N ARG A 974 10.99 28.21 14.01
CA ARG A 974 11.54 29.26 13.12
C ARG A 974 11.12 30.70 13.47
N GLN A 975 9.97 30.91 14.10
CA GLN A 975 9.32 32.23 14.19
C GLN A 975 9.13 32.75 15.63
N LEU A 976 9.85 32.20 16.60
CA LEU A 976 9.62 32.50 18.01
C LEU A 976 10.75 33.36 18.61
N CYS A 977 10.38 34.36 19.42
CA CYS A 977 11.36 35.19 20.11
C CYS A 977 11.72 34.67 21.51
N TRP A 978 12.83 35.13 22.09
CA TRP A 978 13.29 34.68 23.41
C TRP A 978 12.34 34.96 24.56
N LYS A 979 11.48 35.98 24.43
CA LYS A 979 10.45 36.23 25.43
C LYS A 979 9.44 35.08 25.51
N CYS A 980 9.05 34.49 24.38
CA CYS A 980 8.16 33.34 24.38
C CYS A 980 8.89 32.10 24.89
N ILE A 981 10.13 31.87 24.43
CA ILE A 981 10.94 30.71 24.84
C ILE A 981 11.09 30.64 26.36
N GLU A 982 11.42 31.77 27.00
CA GLU A 982 11.56 31.86 28.46
C GLU A 982 10.25 31.69 29.23
N ASN A 983 9.11 32.03 28.63
CA ASN A 983 7.80 31.94 29.28
C ASN A 983 7.12 30.58 29.07
N ASP A 984 7.42 29.90 27.96
CA ASP A 984 6.84 28.61 27.57
C ASP A 984 7.48 27.42 28.29
N THR A 985 8.76 27.58 28.61
CA THR A 985 9.53 26.51 29.23
C THR A 985 9.14 26.42 30.70
N TRP A 986 8.61 25.27 31.12
CA TRP A 986 8.34 24.92 32.53
C TRP A 986 9.63 24.73 33.36
N HIS A 987 10.74 25.30 32.88
CA HIS A 987 12.08 25.16 33.38
C HIS A 987 12.49 26.42 34.13
N THR A 988 13.35 26.26 35.14
CA THR A 988 13.89 27.41 35.86
C THR A 988 14.85 28.19 34.97
N GLN A 989 15.09 29.47 35.30
CA GLN A 989 16.05 30.27 34.56
C GLN A 989 17.48 29.69 34.66
N ASP A 990 17.78 28.94 35.72
CA ASP A 990 19.04 28.22 35.91
C ASP A 990 19.15 26.99 34.99
N ASP A 991 18.06 26.23 34.81
CA ASP A 991 18.02 25.12 33.83
C ASP A 991 18.25 25.61 32.40
N LEU A 992 17.66 26.76 32.06
CA LEU A 992 17.83 27.40 30.75
C LEU A 992 19.25 27.95 30.56
N ALA A 993 19.88 28.45 31.62
CA ALA A 993 21.22 29.01 31.59
C ALA A 993 22.34 27.96 31.35
N GLY A 994 22.04 26.66 31.49
CA GLY A 994 22.94 25.55 31.13
C GLY A 994 22.55 24.78 29.86
N GLY A 995 21.46 25.18 29.20
CA GLY A 995 20.91 24.48 28.04
C GLY A 995 21.63 24.76 26.71
N THR A 996 21.50 23.84 25.76
CA THR A 996 21.88 24.04 24.36
C THR A 996 20.64 24.29 23.51
N PHE A 997 20.56 25.43 22.85
CA PHE A 997 19.44 25.85 22.01
C PHE A 997 19.79 25.68 20.54
N ILE A 998 19.02 24.87 19.81
CA ILE A 998 19.17 24.66 18.36
C ILE A 998 18.22 25.62 17.64
N TRP A 999 18.77 26.73 17.15
CA TRP A 999 18.03 27.75 16.42
C TRP A 999 18.02 27.44 14.93
#